data_AF-A0A437AG81-F1
#
_entry.id   AF-A0A437AG81-F1
#
_cell.length_a   1.000
_cell.length_b   1.000
_cell.length_c   1.000
_cell.angle_alpha   90.00
_cell.angle_beta   90.00
_cell.angle_gamma   90.00
#
_symmetry.space_group_name_H-M   'P 1'
#
loop_
_entity.id
_entity.type
_entity.pdbx_description
1 polymer ?
#
loop_
_entity_poly.entity_id
_entity_poly.type
_entity_poly.pdbx_seq_one_letter_code
_entity_poly.pdbx_strand_id
1 'polypeptide(L)'
;MSNTALTTPLPNAIEYAETTHATYAAAIAHAHTIKDPAERMDYVTFLRTKLAPLVDKVHEGIEALVASIELEGWEQAYDSKEAFVAEWADWISIAENERKKRDNKGEAMTQVIKNWGEEAVNMLVTAFPQGTGNLWKKIGILSKEADYAATIRIVTRRQHSRIVRQQKSRRFQLLTDIRTSDIEHVLAEFRKYKKDAAPVEVRPLTSQELSDIGCYIDNRGMLCEVGKGTGSLLIAEATPDPSAAGTLATSESMFPPGARTTAMTQDDADISMGEDLTLPAYGKTFGGKRVVEEESEEGDRSVKRGKVVGPEGMEVNLDTVPKSSAALGSTTATIIATTLAMNPAFFKPMNAYHEKQIKDRRLPNGDKLSEALCTCTSRRAKALAKRLKASVQPQDIKRQFNMLAEYWAIAYKWASIPADEKEKDHDVCWVHARRMANIMGMHQKGLNREGLDYRFKAVQEHRFNLGYLKTHKDYYYWFWKTHRPARPDEDLGRFKYRFLETAPFAMHQPTVFDHVMRFLGHDSAGMWKEWERDGTINVSSIFAYLWDIRLSDDGHPDCNEHKTLGSYVEEEFDYYHHHWRPTADDDMGWQRNQFFSISQQLVWEDPLYYALYCSLRPDANYRLIAYSYYVKNQQVGDRTGFRHLDAHPEVLLNSRKQAGFIQGTVFLTDEDDNNCTELVKGFHKPGVLKGWYDECVIGAGLAKAWVSTAAIRIEDRMFLPEHEKKYGKWEPVPVMKGGARISMPHLPHGAIKRATINRRTIFPWYVAVDEAHTALENKGSGTWGELALSHMKQVSPPETAVGNGHRFKYPDTKFKPSCQLMGVTPIGDALTARRRYVDNEVQRDLAILLGNDYEAFCAMVLEHRATLSAKARDLFRLQLKTDDRAYGSKSFRRSRHNPAHQDNADPENAEEDPTCKYRPEDEEDISDDGNTSGGDDEGSVDEVSDDASDTGENAEDPVSE
;
A
#
# COMPACT_ATOMS: atom_id res chain seq x y z
N MET A 1 22.66 23.46 11.06
CA MET A 1 21.82 22.26 10.93
C MET A 1 22.63 21.13 10.33
N SER A 2 22.32 19.85 10.58
CA SER A 2 22.98 18.73 9.88
C SER A 2 22.36 18.55 8.49
N ASN A 3 23.16 18.41 7.44
CA ASN A 3 22.70 18.21 6.05
C ASN A 3 21.70 17.05 5.87
N THR A 4 21.72 16.06 6.77
CA THR A 4 20.80 14.92 6.78
C THR A 4 19.32 15.27 6.97
N ALA A 5 18.99 16.37 7.66
CA ALA A 5 17.59 16.73 7.92
C ALA A 5 16.89 17.28 6.67
N LEU A 6 17.61 18.04 5.84
CA LEU A 6 17.10 18.68 4.63
C LEU A 6 16.90 17.69 3.47
N THR A 7 17.68 16.62 3.42
CA THR A 7 17.55 15.54 2.42
C THR A 7 16.47 14.51 2.77
N THR A 8 15.76 14.70 3.89
CA THR A 8 14.76 13.75 4.34
C THR A 8 13.56 13.72 3.37
N PRO A 9 13.14 12.53 2.91
CA PRO A 9 11.92 12.40 2.11
C PRO A 9 10.70 12.91 2.88
N LEU A 10 9.89 13.72 2.19
CA LEU A 10 8.58 14.12 2.67
C LEU A 10 7.64 12.91 2.64
N PRO A 11 6.79 12.68 3.66
CA PRO A 11 5.85 11.56 3.68
C PRO A 11 4.91 11.54 2.47
N ASN A 12 4.61 12.72 1.93
CA ASN A 12 3.98 12.92 0.63
C ASN A 12 4.79 13.99 -0.11
N ALA A 13 5.08 13.80 -1.39
CA ALA A 13 5.70 14.85 -2.17
C ALA A 13 4.81 16.10 -2.17
N ILE A 14 5.44 17.27 -2.04
CA ILE A 14 4.72 18.55 -2.10
C ILE A 14 4.65 18.94 -3.57
N GLU A 15 3.45 19.09 -4.09
CA GLU A 15 3.22 19.52 -5.47
C GLU A 15 2.67 20.93 -5.51
N TYR A 16 3.36 21.82 -6.20
CA TYR A 16 2.93 23.20 -6.44
C TYR A 16 3.13 23.52 -7.92
N ALA A 17 2.05 23.96 -8.57
CA ALA A 17 1.95 24.01 -10.01
C ALA A 17 2.35 22.64 -10.64
N GLU A 18 3.22 22.64 -11.64
CA GLU A 18 3.69 21.42 -12.34
C GLU A 18 4.94 20.80 -11.70
N THR A 19 5.35 21.28 -10.52
CA THR A 19 6.58 20.86 -9.83
C THR A 19 6.30 20.00 -8.60
N THR A 20 6.96 18.84 -8.53
CA THR A 20 6.89 17.90 -7.41
C THR A 20 8.18 17.94 -6.58
N HIS A 21 8.06 18.16 -5.28
CA HIS A 21 9.17 18.21 -4.34
C HIS A 21 9.12 17.03 -3.39
N ALA A 22 10.04 16.07 -3.56
CA ALA A 22 10.12 14.87 -2.72
C ALA A 22 10.82 15.10 -1.36
N THR A 23 11.48 16.25 -1.16
CA THR A 23 12.25 16.57 0.07
C THR A 23 12.04 18.02 0.52
N TYR A 24 12.32 18.28 1.80
CA TYR A 24 12.30 19.64 2.36
C TYR A 24 13.28 20.57 1.64
N ALA A 25 14.49 20.09 1.35
CA ALA A 25 15.49 20.85 0.60
C ALA A 25 14.97 21.27 -0.77
N ALA A 26 14.31 20.35 -1.50
CA ALA A 26 13.80 20.64 -2.84
C ALA A 26 12.66 21.65 -2.82
N ALA A 27 11.76 21.56 -1.83
CA ALA A 27 10.66 22.51 -1.66
C ALA A 27 11.19 23.91 -1.29
N ILE A 28 12.10 23.99 -0.33
CA ILE A 28 12.73 25.27 0.07
C ILE A 28 13.53 25.84 -1.10
N ALA A 29 14.36 25.03 -1.78
CA ALA A 29 15.11 25.45 -2.97
C ALA A 29 14.20 26.01 -4.07
N HIS A 30 13.01 25.44 -4.26
CA HIS A 30 12.06 25.99 -5.22
C HIS A 30 11.51 27.36 -4.80
N ALA A 31 11.25 27.59 -3.51
CA ALA A 31 10.88 28.92 -3.02
C ALA A 31 11.96 29.97 -3.39
N HIS A 32 13.24 29.60 -3.32
CA HIS A 32 14.34 30.47 -3.76
C HIS A 32 14.36 30.74 -5.28
N THR A 33 13.78 29.86 -6.10
CA THR A 33 13.72 30.06 -7.55
C THR A 33 12.60 31.02 -8.00
N ILE A 34 11.57 31.22 -7.17
CA ILE A 34 10.44 32.10 -7.50
C ILE A 34 10.89 33.55 -7.35
N LYS A 35 10.94 34.29 -8.47
CA LYS A 35 11.46 35.67 -8.48
C LYS A 35 10.47 36.71 -7.97
N ASP A 36 9.18 36.49 -8.22
CA ASP A 36 8.12 37.40 -7.81
C ASP A 36 7.85 37.26 -6.30
N PRO A 37 7.90 38.35 -5.51
CA PRO A 37 7.68 38.29 -4.06
C PRO A 37 6.29 37.80 -3.66
N ALA A 38 5.24 38.13 -4.42
CA ALA A 38 3.87 37.72 -4.11
C ALA A 38 3.67 36.23 -4.39
N GLU A 39 4.11 35.75 -5.56
CA GLU A 39 4.10 34.32 -5.91
C GLU A 39 4.93 33.48 -4.93
N ARG A 40 6.09 34.01 -4.50
CA ARG A 40 6.93 33.35 -3.48
C ARG A 40 6.18 33.24 -2.16
N MET A 41 5.45 34.28 -1.76
CA MET A 41 4.67 34.28 -0.52
C MET A 41 3.49 33.32 -0.58
N ASP A 42 2.80 33.25 -1.71
CA ASP A 42 1.75 32.26 -1.96
C ASP A 42 2.29 30.84 -1.85
N TYR A 43 3.48 30.58 -2.42
CA TYR A 43 4.14 29.29 -2.28
C TYR A 43 4.55 28.98 -0.84
N VAL A 44 5.11 29.94 -0.10
CA VAL A 44 5.48 29.77 1.31
C VAL A 44 4.24 29.49 2.17
N THR A 45 3.14 30.19 1.90
CA THR A 45 1.83 29.96 2.54
C THR A 45 1.29 28.58 2.20
N PHE A 46 1.42 28.14 0.94
CA PHE A 46 1.09 26.79 0.52
C PHE A 46 1.93 25.75 1.28
N LEU A 47 3.25 25.93 1.36
CA LEU A 47 4.15 25.05 2.13
C LEU A 47 3.70 24.95 3.58
N ARG A 48 3.30 26.05 4.23
CA ARG A 48 2.73 26.04 5.58
C ARG A 48 1.56 25.07 5.69
N THR A 49 0.57 25.15 4.80
CA THR A 49 -0.62 24.28 4.86
C THR A 49 -0.28 22.80 4.69
N LYS A 50 0.80 22.49 3.97
CA LYS A 50 1.27 21.11 3.75
C LYS A 50 2.18 20.61 4.86
N LEU A 51 2.95 21.49 5.49
CA LEU A 51 3.92 21.14 6.52
C LEU A 51 3.30 21.07 7.92
N ALA A 52 2.34 21.94 8.25
CA ALA A 52 1.71 21.96 9.57
C ALA A 52 1.06 20.62 10.00
N PRO A 53 0.47 19.80 9.09
CA PRO A 53 -0.10 18.50 9.45
C PRO A 53 0.93 17.37 9.66
N LEU A 54 2.21 17.56 9.32
CA LEU A 54 3.23 16.50 9.33
C LEU A 54 3.87 16.32 10.71
N VAL A 55 3.04 15.97 11.70
CA VAL A 55 3.28 15.93 13.17
C VAL A 55 4.70 15.51 13.61
N ASP A 56 5.32 14.54 12.93
CA ASP A 56 6.63 14.00 13.34
C ASP A 56 7.85 14.77 12.79
N LYS A 57 7.67 15.63 11.77
CA LYS A 57 8.75 16.33 11.05
C LYS A 57 8.50 17.83 10.81
N VAL A 58 7.36 18.37 11.27
CA VAL A 58 6.98 19.81 11.14
C VAL A 58 8.12 20.74 11.56
N HIS A 59 8.77 20.45 12.68
CA HIS A 59 9.77 21.33 13.28
C HIS A 59 11.00 21.52 12.40
N GLU A 60 11.52 20.45 11.79
CA GLU A 60 12.73 20.52 10.95
C GLU A 60 12.46 21.26 9.64
N GLY A 61 11.29 21.05 9.03
CA GLY A 61 10.88 21.75 7.82
C GLY A 61 10.59 23.24 8.05
N ILE A 62 9.88 23.57 9.14
CA ILE A 62 9.57 24.96 9.50
C ILE A 62 10.85 25.70 9.89
N GLU A 63 11.71 25.16 10.75
CA GLU A 63 12.97 25.82 11.13
C GLU A 63 13.88 26.06 9.92
N ALA A 64 13.94 25.11 8.97
CA ALA A 64 14.73 25.26 7.76
C ALA A 64 14.20 26.35 6.82
N LEU A 65 12.89 26.38 6.61
CA LEU A 65 12.22 27.41 5.80
C LEU A 65 12.46 28.81 6.40
N VAL A 66 12.52 28.88 7.72
CA VAL A 66 12.69 30.12 8.49
C VAL A 66 14.11 30.61 8.46
N ALA A 67 15.06 29.72 8.69
CA ALA A 67 16.47 30.05 8.53
C ALA A 67 16.74 30.58 7.11
N SER A 68 15.98 30.12 6.11
CA SER A 68 16.06 30.60 4.73
C SER A 68 15.42 31.99 4.56
N ILE A 69 14.24 32.24 5.16
CA ILE A 69 13.57 33.56 5.18
C ILE A 69 14.45 34.63 5.84
N GLU A 70 15.03 34.33 7.01
CA GLU A 70 15.88 35.24 7.78
C GLU A 70 17.21 35.53 7.08
N LEU A 71 17.81 34.53 6.43
CA LEU A 71 19.09 34.68 5.73
C LEU A 71 18.97 35.56 4.49
N GLU A 72 17.84 35.50 3.80
CA GLU A 72 17.65 36.15 2.50
C GLU A 72 16.75 37.39 2.54
N GLY A 73 16.22 37.77 3.72
CA GLY A 73 15.43 38.97 3.89
C GLY A 73 14.08 38.92 3.18
N TRP A 74 13.42 37.76 3.17
CA TRP A 74 12.09 37.60 2.55
C TRP A 74 10.96 38.29 3.34
N GLU A 75 11.28 38.85 4.51
CA GLU A 75 10.41 39.72 5.31
C GLU A 75 9.79 40.89 4.51
N GLN A 76 10.40 41.29 3.39
CA GLN A 76 9.89 42.33 2.49
C GLN A 76 8.62 41.93 1.71
N ALA A 77 8.30 40.63 1.65
CA ALA A 77 7.09 40.13 1.01
C ALA A 77 5.85 40.16 1.92
N TYR A 78 6.01 40.58 3.18
CA TYR A 78 4.91 40.86 4.10
C TYR A 78 4.55 42.35 4.09
N ASP A 79 3.27 42.66 4.29
CA ASP A 79 2.77 44.05 4.34
C ASP A 79 3.46 44.90 5.41
N SER A 80 3.97 44.26 6.46
CA SER A 80 4.83 44.89 7.47
C SER A 80 5.71 43.86 8.19
N LYS A 81 6.78 44.34 8.82
CA LYS A 81 7.64 43.53 9.68
C LYS A 81 6.86 42.97 10.88
N GLU A 82 5.89 43.72 11.38
CA GLU A 82 5.02 43.32 12.48
C GLU A 82 4.08 42.18 12.06
N ALA A 83 3.54 42.21 10.84
CA ALA A 83 2.72 41.13 10.30
C ALA A 83 3.55 39.84 10.13
N PHE A 84 4.77 39.95 9.61
CA PHE A 84 5.72 38.84 9.56
C PHE A 84 5.98 38.26 10.95
N VAL A 85 6.31 39.10 11.94
CA VAL A 85 6.60 38.65 13.32
C VAL A 85 5.38 38.00 13.98
N ALA A 86 4.17 38.50 13.74
CA ALA A 86 2.94 37.95 14.30
C ALA A 86 2.60 36.57 13.71
N GLU A 87 2.66 36.44 12.38
CA GLU A 87 2.47 35.15 11.71
C GLU A 87 3.60 34.18 12.09
N TRP A 88 4.81 34.68 12.24
CA TRP A 88 5.96 33.90 12.63
C TRP A 88 5.84 33.31 14.05
N ALA A 89 5.34 34.09 15.00
CA ALA A 89 5.06 33.63 16.36
C ALA A 89 4.02 32.49 16.37
N ASP A 90 3.02 32.54 15.47
CA ASP A 90 2.04 31.46 15.28
C ASP A 90 2.71 30.18 14.77
N TRP A 91 3.62 30.28 13.80
CA TRP A 91 4.35 29.13 13.25
C TRP A 91 5.24 28.44 14.29
N ILE A 92 5.98 29.23 15.08
CA ILE A 92 6.76 28.70 16.21
C ILE A 92 5.83 28.01 17.20
N SER A 93 4.70 28.62 17.55
CA SER A 93 3.74 28.05 18.50
C SER A 93 3.19 26.70 18.03
N ILE A 94 2.83 26.60 16.74
CA ILE A 94 2.36 25.35 16.13
C ILE A 94 3.48 24.29 16.19
N ALA A 95 4.70 24.63 15.76
CA ALA A 95 5.84 23.70 15.78
C ALA A 95 6.18 23.23 17.20
N GLU A 96 6.18 24.13 18.19
CA GLU A 96 6.39 23.81 19.60
C GLU A 96 5.28 22.92 20.16
N ASN A 97 4.03 23.18 19.81
CA ASN A 97 2.89 22.37 20.23
C ASN A 97 2.97 20.94 19.64
N GLU A 98 3.31 20.80 18.36
CA GLU A 98 3.51 19.49 17.74
C GLU A 98 4.72 18.75 18.32
N ARG A 99 5.85 19.45 18.53
CA ARG A 99 7.02 18.90 19.22
C ARG A 99 6.64 18.40 20.60
N LYS A 100 5.89 19.19 21.37
CA LYS A 100 5.40 18.80 22.69
C LYS A 100 4.48 17.59 22.61
N LYS A 101 3.61 17.48 21.62
CA LYS A 101 2.76 16.28 21.41
C LYS A 101 3.60 15.04 21.11
N ARG A 102 4.60 15.15 20.23
CA ARG A 102 5.55 14.08 19.88
C ARG A 102 6.38 13.63 21.07
N ASP A 103 6.98 14.57 21.80
CA ASP A 103 7.82 14.28 22.95
C ASP A 103 6.97 13.63 24.07
N ASN A 104 5.74 14.10 24.32
CA ASN A 104 4.79 13.43 25.22
C ASN A 104 4.44 12.00 24.77
N LYS A 105 4.28 11.76 23.46
CA LYS A 105 4.02 10.43 22.90
C LYS A 105 5.23 9.52 23.10
N GLY A 106 6.45 9.99 22.81
CA GLY A 106 7.69 9.24 23.01
C GLY A 106 7.96 8.91 24.48
N GLU A 107 7.74 9.85 25.39
CA GLU A 107 7.83 9.62 26.84
C GLU A 107 6.81 8.60 27.31
N ALA A 108 5.56 8.71 26.84
CA ALA A 108 4.51 7.75 27.16
C ALA A 108 4.84 6.34 26.63
N MET A 109 5.27 6.21 25.38
CA MET A 109 5.67 4.92 24.82
C MET A 109 6.83 4.32 25.61
N THR A 110 7.85 5.11 25.96
CA THR A 110 8.96 4.66 26.81
C THR A 110 8.45 4.15 28.17
N GLN A 111 7.47 4.84 28.76
CA GLN A 111 6.85 4.43 30.02
C GLN A 111 6.03 3.14 29.88
N VAL A 112 5.33 2.95 28.75
CA VAL A 112 4.59 1.72 28.48
C VAL A 112 5.55 0.56 28.26
N ILE A 113 6.62 0.71 27.46
CA ILE A 113 7.66 -0.31 27.28
C ILE A 113 8.22 -0.73 28.64
N LYS A 114 8.49 0.26 29.50
CA LYS A 114 9.05 0.00 30.83
C LYS A 114 8.13 -0.84 31.72
N ASN A 115 6.81 -0.64 31.67
CA ASN A 115 5.88 -1.28 32.62
C ASN A 115 5.12 -2.48 32.03
N TRP A 116 4.84 -2.47 30.73
CA TRP A 116 4.04 -3.48 30.02
C TRP A 116 4.83 -4.24 28.95
N GLY A 117 6.07 -3.84 28.64
CA GLY A 117 6.90 -4.47 27.62
C GLY A 117 6.71 -3.89 26.21
N GLU A 118 7.62 -4.26 25.31
CA GLU A 118 7.66 -3.77 23.92
C GLU A 118 6.48 -4.28 23.08
N GLU A 119 6.05 -5.52 23.33
CA GLU A 119 4.88 -6.12 22.67
C GLU A 119 3.61 -5.32 22.89
N ALA A 120 3.38 -4.84 24.13
CA ALA A 120 2.25 -3.97 24.46
C ALA A 120 2.28 -2.65 23.67
N VAL A 121 3.45 -2.04 23.49
CA VAL A 121 3.55 -0.83 22.66
C VAL A 121 3.26 -1.12 21.20
N ASN A 122 3.78 -2.21 20.64
CA ASN A 122 3.50 -2.57 19.24
C ASN A 122 2.00 -2.83 19.01
N MET A 123 1.34 -3.49 19.96
CA MET A 123 -0.12 -3.68 19.93
C MET A 123 -0.86 -2.34 19.99
N LEU A 124 -0.51 -1.45 20.91
CA LEU A 124 -1.17 -0.16 21.07
C LEU A 124 -0.87 0.79 19.90
N VAL A 125 0.32 0.76 19.29
CA VAL A 125 0.63 1.54 18.08
C VAL A 125 -0.19 1.05 16.89
N THR A 126 -0.34 -0.26 16.75
CA THR A 126 -1.17 -0.87 15.69
C THR A 126 -2.65 -0.54 15.91
N ALA A 127 -3.11 -0.54 17.16
CA ALA A 127 -4.47 -0.16 17.52
C ALA A 127 -4.73 1.36 17.41
N PHE A 128 -3.69 2.20 17.59
CA PHE A 128 -3.79 3.67 17.60
C PHE A 128 -2.74 4.34 16.69
N PRO A 129 -2.75 4.08 15.38
CA PRO A 129 -1.78 4.70 14.47
C PRO A 129 -1.88 6.23 14.52
N GLN A 130 -3.09 6.77 14.76
CA GLN A 130 -3.39 8.20 14.88
C GLN A 130 -3.60 8.67 16.33
N GLY A 131 -3.15 7.91 17.33
CA GLY A 131 -3.34 8.27 18.74
C GLY A 131 -2.74 9.63 19.06
N THR A 132 -3.57 10.56 19.55
CA THR A 132 -3.12 11.90 19.94
C THR A 132 -2.10 11.84 21.08
N GLY A 133 -1.21 12.83 21.19
CA GLY A 133 -0.25 12.91 22.30
C GLY A 133 -0.91 12.87 23.69
N ASN A 134 -2.14 13.39 23.82
CA ASN A 134 -2.90 13.33 25.08
C ASN A 134 -3.37 11.91 25.42
N LEU A 135 -3.83 11.14 24.42
CA LEU A 135 -4.18 9.74 24.58
C LEU A 135 -2.96 8.94 25.06
N TRP A 136 -1.82 9.08 24.38
CA TRP A 136 -0.58 8.41 24.75
C TRP A 136 -0.12 8.80 26.15
N LYS A 137 -0.14 10.08 26.51
CA LYS A 137 0.17 10.54 27.87
C LYS A 137 -0.67 9.83 28.94
N LYS A 138 -1.97 9.63 28.69
CA LYS A 138 -2.87 8.91 29.61
C LYS A 138 -2.59 7.42 29.66
N ILE A 139 -2.29 6.78 28.53
CA ILE A 139 -1.83 5.39 28.49
C ILE A 139 -0.53 5.23 29.28
N GLY A 140 0.41 6.18 29.14
CA GLY A 140 1.66 6.21 29.92
C GLY A 140 1.41 6.31 31.42
N ILE A 141 0.45 7.14 31.86
CA ILE A 141 0.02 7.20 33.28
C ILE A 141 -0.60 5.87 33.71
N LEU A 142 -1.53 5.34 32.91
CA LEU A 142 -2.23 4.11 33.20
C LEU A 142 -1.26 2.92 33.36
N SER A 143 -0.23 2.87 32.53
CA SER A 143 0.82 1.85 32.63
C SER A 143 1.63 1.89 33.92
N LYS A 144 1.62 3.00 34.67
CA LYS A 144 2.24 3.06 36.00
C LYS A 144 1.32 2.53 37.10
N GLU A 145 0.02 2.50 36.84
CA GLU A 145 -1.01 2.27 37.85
C GLU A 145 -1.69 0.90 37.72
N ALA A 146 -1.59 0.27 36.55
CA ALA A 146 -2.31 -0.95 36.22
C ALA A 146 -1.45 -1.95 35.44
N ASP A 147 -1.77 -3.24 35.59
CA ASP A 147 -1.31 -4.30 34.71
C ASP A 147 -1.95 -4.16 33.31
N TYR A 148 -1.25 -4.64 32.28
CA TYR A 148 -1.71 -4.57 30.90
C TYR A 148 -3.02 -5.35 30.68
N ALA A 149 -3.08 -6.61 31.14
CA ALA A 149 -4.26 -7.45 30.93
C ALA A 149 -5.49 -6.91 31.67
N ALA A 150 -5.30 -6.39 32.90
CA ALA A 150 -6.36 -5.70 33.63
C ALA A 150 -6.86 -4.46 32.88
N THR A 151 -5.93 -3.67 32.33
CA THR A 151 -6.25 -2.47 31.55
C THR A 151 -7.08 -2.81 30.31
N ILE A 152 -6.64 -3.78 29.51
CA ILE A 152 -7.33 -4.18 28.27
C ILE A 152 -8.74 -4.68 28.55
N ARG A 153 -8.96 -5.43 29.64
CA ARG A 153 -10.29 -5.88 30.05
C ARG A 153 -11.24 -4.72 30.36
N ILE A 154 -10.77 -3.72 31.12
CA ILE A 154 -11.58 -2.54 31.46
C ILE A 154 -11.88 -1.71 30.21
N VAL A 155 -10.89 -1.49 29.36
CA VAL A 155 -11.05 -0.75 28.10
C VAL A 155 -12.07 -1.42 27.19
N THR A 156 -11.96 -2.74 27.01
CA THR A 156 -12.87 -3.53 26.15
C THR A 156 -14.31 -3.52 26.68
N ARG A 157 -14.48 -3.65 28.00
CA ARG A 157 -15.79 -3.48 28.65
C ARG A 157 -16.37 -2.09 28.42
N ARG A 158 -15.53 -1.05 28.48
CA ARG A 158 -15.97 0.32 28.26
C ARG A 158 -16.39 0.58 26.81
N GLN A 159 -15.64 0.05 25.85
CA GLN A 159 -16.00 0.09 24.43
C GLN A 159 -17.35 -0.58 24.20
N HIS A 160 -17.54 -1.80 24.72
CA HIS A 160 -18.81 -2.51 24.65
C HIS A 160 -19.97 -1.67 25.23
N SER A 161 -19.83 -1.12 26.44
CA SER A 161 -20.87 -0.26 27.03
C SER A 161 -21.18 0.98 26.20
N ARG A 162 -20.19 1.56 25.51
CA ARG A 162 -20.39 2.69 24.61
C ARG A 162 -21.16 2.26 23.36
N ILE A 163 -20.76 1.17 22.72
CA ILE A 163 -21.40 0.61 21.52
C ILE A 163 -22.87 0.29 21.80
N VAL A 164 -23.16 -0.40 22.91
CA VAL A 164 -24.54 -0.71 23.35
C VAL A 164 -25.38 0.56 23.55
N ARG A 165 -24.81 1.63 24.12
CA ARG A 165 -25.53 2.92 24.27
C ARG A 165 -25.81 3.58 22.93
N GLN A 166 -24.88 3.52 22.00
CA GLN A 166 -25.01 4.16 20.70
C GLN A 166 -25.96 3.38 19.77
N GLN A 167 -26.01 2.05 19.84
CA GLN A 167 -27.00 1.23 19.13
C GLN A 167 -28.45 1.65 19.46
N LYS A 168 -28.70 2.10 20.69
CA LYS A 168 -30.02 2.61 21.11
C LYS A 168 -30.40 3.95 20.46
N SER A 169 -29.45 4.67 19.84
CA SER A 169 -29.64 6.06 19.39
C SER A 169 -30.02 6.24 17.90
N ARG A 170 -30.36 5.16 17.17
CA ARG A 170 -30.78 5.14 15.74
C ARG A 170 -29.83 5.76 14.70
N ARG A 171 -28.77 6.48 15.10
CA ARG A 171 -27.68 6.94 14.21
C ARG A 171 -26.45 6.07 14.49
N PHE A 172 -26.19 5.01 13.72
CA PHE A 172 -25.13 4.08 14.10
C PHE A 172 -24.13 3.67 13.01
N GLN A 173 -22.87 4.09 13.23
CA GLN A 173 -21.65 3.41 12.77
C GLN A 173 -21.02 2.72 13.98
N LEU A 174 -20.66 1.44 13.85
CA LEU A 174 -19.86 0.71 14.83
C LEU A 174 -18.45 1.30 14.90
N LEU A 175 -18.23 2.22 15.83
CA LEU A 175 -16.91 2.77 16.10
C LEU A 175 -16.27 1.94 17.21
N THR A 176 -15.54 0.90 16.81
CA THR A 176 -14.73 0.07 17.71
C THR A 176 -13.46 0.78 18.19
N ASP A 177 -13.07 1.92 17.62
CA ASP A 177 -11.88 2.67 18.04
C ASP A 177 -11.92 3.10 19.52
N ILE A 178 -10.82 2.87 20.25
CA ILE A 178 -10.69 3.37 21.62
C ILE A 178 -10.54 4.88 21.60
N ARG A 179 -11.37 5.56 22.38
CA ARG A 179 -11.34 7.02 22.53
C ARG A 179 -10.59 7.40 23.79
N THR A 180 -10.10 8.63 23.81
CA THR A 180 -9.51 9.27 25.01
C THR A 180 -10.42 9.15 26.25
N SER A 181 -11.73 9.26 26.06
CA SER A 181 -12.73 9.13 27.13
C SER A 181 -12.78 7.73 27.76
N ASP A 182 -12.45 6.68 27.00
CA ASP A 182 -12.45 5.31 27.51
C ASP A 182 -11.27 5.12 28.47
N ILE A 183 -10.09 5.62 28.09
CA ILE A 183 -8.88 5.60 28.93
C ILE A 183 -9.05 6.48 30.18
N GLU A 184 -9.69 7.64 30.06
CA GLU A 184 -10.00 8.50 31.22
C GLU A 184 -10.90 7.78 32.23
N HIS A 185 -11.89 7.04 31.74
CA HIS A 185 -12.77 6.27 32.59
C HIS A 185 -12.01 5.17 33.34
N VAL A 186 -11.14 4.45 32.63
CA VAL A 186 -10.27 3.41 33.21
C VAL A 186 -9.38 4.01 34.30
N LEU A 187 -8.74 5.16 34.03
CA LEU A 187 -7.93 5.88 35.02
C LEU A 187 -8.74 6.31 36.25
N ALA A 188 -9.98 6.79 36.06
CA ALA A 188 -10.85 7.18 37.16
C ALA A 188 -11.24 5.97 38.02
N GLU A 189 -11.54 4.82 37.40
CA GLU A 189 -11.80 3.57 38.10
C GLU A 189 -10.60 3.11 38.92
N PHE A 190 -9.40 3.02 38.33
CA PHE A 190 -8.19 2.64 39.07
C PHE A 190 -7.88 3.57 40.25
N ARG A 191 -8.13 4.88 40.10
CA ARG A 191 -7.94 5.86 41.20
C ARG A 191 -8.96 5.70 42.31
N LYS A 192 -10.20 5.31 41.99
CA LYS A 192 -11.22 4.97 42.99
C LYS A 192 -10.77 3.75 43.80
N TYR A 193 -10.22 2.73 43.14
CA TYR A 193 -9.81 1.49 43.79
C TYR A 193 -8.52 1.57 44.60
N LYS A 194 -7.58 2.45 44.26
CA LYS A 194 -6.42 2.70 45.15
C LYS A 194 -6.79 3.15 46.56
N LYS A 195 -8.02 3.65 46.77
CA LYS A 195 -8.53 4.01 48.10
C LYS A 195 -9.14 2.82 48.86
N ASP A 196 -9.62 1.81 48.15
CA ASP A 196 -10.35 0.66 48.70
C ASP A 196 -9.58 -0.62 48.32
N ALA A 197 -8.80 -1.18 49.24
CA ALA A 197 -7.66 -2.10 49.00
C ALA A 197 -7.87 -3.43 48.23
N ALA A 198 -9.01 -3.64 47.56
CA ALA A 198 -9.27 -4.83 46.75
C ALA A 198 -9.15 -4.52 45.23
N PRO A 199 -8.33 -5.27 44.47
CA PRO A 199 -8.30 -5.14 43.01
C PRO A 199 -9.65 -5.54 42.42
N VAL A 200 -10.20 -4.73 41.50
CA VAL A 200 -11.44 -5.07 40.82
C VAL A 200 -11.20 -6.11 39.76
N GLU A 201 -11.79 -7.27 39.99
CA GLU A 201 -11.90 -8.34 39.01
C GLU A 201 -12.97 -7.95 37.99
N VAL A 202 -12.52 -7.38 36.86
CA VAL A 202 -13.40 -7.11 35.73
C VAL A 202 -13.60 -8.39 34.95
N ARG A 203 -14.84 -8.91 34.99
CA ARG A 203 -15.20 -10.11 34.21
C ARG A 203 -14.98 -9.86 32.70
N PRO A 204 -14.37 -10.80 31.97
CA PRO A 204 -14.31 -10.77 30.51
C PRO A 204 -15.69 -10.61 29.87
N LEU A 205 -15.76 -10.06 28.66
CA LEU A 205 -17.00 -10.08 27.86
C LEU A 205 -17.34 -11.54 27.50
N THR A 206 -18.62 -11.90 27.59
CA THR A 206 -19.08 -13.22 27.13
C THR A 206 -19.22 -13.24 25.61
N SER A 207 -19.19 -14.44 25.02
CA SER A 207 -19.45 -14.59 23.57
C SER A 207 -20.81 -14.02 23.17
N GLN A 208 -21.82 -14.11 24.05
CA GLN A 208 -23.13 -13.50 23.82
C GLN A 208 -23.06 -11.96 23.80
N GLU A 209 -22.39 -11.33 24.77
CA GLU A 209 -22.21 -9.87 24.81
C GLU A 209 -21.48 -9.35 23.58
N LEU A 210 -20.53 -10.12 23.05
CA LEU A 210 -19.81 -9.80 21.82
C LEU A 210 -20.70 -9.98 20.58
N SER A 211 -21.46 -11.07 20.51
CA SER A 211 -22.42 -11.36 19.44
C SER A 211 -23.52 -10.29 19.36
N ASP A 212 -24.05 -9.83 20.49
CA ASP A 212 -25.11 -8.82 20.57
C ASP A 212 -24.71 -7.48 19.92
N ILE A 213 -23.40 -7.21 19.86
CA ILE A 213 -22.84 -5.99 19.24
C ILE A 213 -22.09 -6.27 17.93
N GLY A 214 -22.16 -7.48 17.37
CA GLY A 214 -21.46 -7.83 16.13
C GLY A 214 -19.93 -7.67 16.22
N CYS A 215 -19.34 -7.97 17.37
CA CYS A 215 -17.91 -7.86 17.60
C CYS A 215 -17.30 -9.19 18.07
N TYR A 216 -15.97 -9.28 18.07
CA TYR A 216 -15.19 -10.34 18.71
C TYR A 216 -13.98 -9.73 19.45
N ILE A 217 -13.31 -10.51 20.29
CA ILE A 217 -12.03 -10.10 20.90
C ILE A 217 -10.91 -10.80 20.15
N ASP A 218 -9.96 -10.03 19.63
CA ASP A 218 -8.79 -10.58 18.93
C ASP A 218 -7.77 -11.20 19.90
N ASN A 219 -6.70 -11.79 19.35
CA ASN A 219 -5.61 -12.37 20.15
C ASN A 219 -4.83 -11.34 20.98
N ARG A 220 -5.07 -10.04 20.78
CA ARG A 220 -4.48 -8.93 21.56
C ARG A 220 -5.39 -8.50 22.72
N GLY A 221 -6.59 -9.09 22.84
CA GLY A 221 -7.58 -8.73 23.84
C GLY A 221 -8.45 -7.53 23.45
N MET A 222 -8.42 -7.10 22.18
CA MET A 222 -9.06 -5.89 21.69
C MET A 222 -10.37 -6.19 20.99
N LEU A 223 -11.38 -5.33 21.20
CA LEU A 223 -12.69 -5.45 20.55
C LEU A 223 -12.60 -5.10 19.05
N CYS A 224 -12.93 -6.06 18.19
CA CYS A 224 -12.91 -5.95 16.73
C CYS A 224 -14.32 -6.20 16.15
N GLU A 225 -14.66 -5.55 15.05
CA GLU A 225 -15.94 -5.75 14.35
C GLU A 225 -15.90 -7.05 13.53
N VAL A 226 -16.97 -7.84 13.59
CA VAL A 226 -17.12 -9.04 12.75
C VAL A 226 -17.22 -8.59 11.29
N GLY A 227 -16.22 -8.94 10.48
CA GLY A 227 -16.14 -8.57 9.05
C GLY A 227 -14.98 -7.64 8.66
N LYS A 228 -14.31 -6.99 9.63
CA LYS A 228 -13.13 -6.12 9.35
C LYS A 228 -11.78 -6.71 9.75
N GLY A 229 -11.76 -7.95 10.26
CA GLY A 229 -10.56 -8.61 10.75
C GLY A 229 -9.87 -9.48 9.69
N THR A 230 -8.57 -9.28 9.51
CA THR A 230 -7.69 -10.18 8.75
C THR A 230 -7.56 -11.53 9.46
N GLY A 231 -8.45 -12.48 9.18
CA GLY A 231 -8.32 -13.87 9.62
C GLY A 231 -9.61 -14.43 10.23
N SER A 232 -10.26 -15.33 9.48
CA SER A 232 -11.25 -16.24 10.01
C SER A 232 -10.56 -17.20 11.00
N LEU A 233 -10.71 -16.93 12.29
CA LEU A 233 -10.45 -17.89 13.36
C LEU A 233 -11.81 -18.48 13.73
N LEU A 234 -12.01 -19.74 13.33
CA LEU A 234 -13.12 -20.55 13.80
C LEU A 234 -13.13 -20.53 15.33
N ILE A 235 -14.27 -20.17 15.92
CA ILE A 235 -14.52 -20.28 17.36
C ILE A 235 -14.47 -21.78 17.70
N ALA A 236 -13.30 -22.26 18.13
CA ALA A 236 -13.20 -23.53 18.83
C ALA A 236 -13.53 -23.26 20.30
N GLU A 237 -14.64 -23.83 20.77
CA GLU A 237 -14.98 -23.86 22.19
C GLU A 237 -13.88 -24.60 22.96
N ALA A 238 -13.08 -23.86 23.72
CA ALA A 238 -12.23 -24.41 24.76
C ALA A 238 -12.55 -23.72 26.07
N THR A 239 -13.25 -24.43 26.95
CA THR A 239 -13.36 -24.08 28.37
C THR A 239 -11.98 -24.20 29.03
N PRO A 240 -11.56 -23.25 29.88
CA PRO A 240 -10.32 -23.38 30.62
C PRO A 240 -10.53 -24.22 31.88
N ASP A 241 -9.83 -25.35 31.97
CA ASP A 241 -9.60 -26.11 33.21
C ASP A 241 -8.57 -25.34 34.09
N PRO A 242 -8.91 -24.94 35.32
CA PRO A 242 -8.03 -24.15 36.18
C PRO A 242 -7.03 -25.00 37.00
N SER A 243 -6.58 -26.16 36.50
CA SER A 243 -5.77 -27.10 37.30
C SER A 243 -4.42 -27.55 36.70
N ALA A 244 -3.68 -26.67 36.01
CA ALA A 244 -2.32 -26.97 35.57
C ALA A 244 -1.31 -25.84 35.85
N ALA A 245 -1.02 -25.62 37.14
CA ALA A 245 0.22 -24.97 37.56
C ALA A 245 1.30 -26.07 37.74
N GLY A 246 2.29 -26.11 36.84
CA GLY A 246 3.37 -27.09 36.93
C GLY A 246 4.54 -26.83 35.99
N THR A 247 5.51 -26.06 36.48
CA THR A 247 6.97 -26.20 36.26
C THR A 247 7.50 -26.42 34.83
N LEU A 248 7.96 -25.34 34.20
CA LEU A 248 8.83 -25.37 33.02
C LEU A 248 10.25 -25.84 33.41
N ALA A 249 10.58 -27.07 33.04
CA ALA A 249 11.94 -27.57 32.95
C ALA A 249 12.30 -27.82 31.48
N THR A 250 13.47 -27.32 31.10
CA THR A 250 14.10 -27.44 29.78
C THR A 250 14.41 -28.90 29.44
N SER A 251 14.01 -29.38 28.25
CA SER A 251 14.60 -30.59 27.67
C SER A 251 14.86 -30.44 26.17
N GLU A 252 15.99 -31.03 25.80
CA GLU A 252 16.73 -30.92 24.56
C GLU A 252 16.16 -31.77 23.42
N SER A 253 16.68 -31.45 22.23
CA SER A 253 16.48 -32.07 20.93
C SER A 253 16.61 -33.60 20.88
N MET A 254 15.69 -34.26 20.17
CA MET A 254 15.91 -35.53 19.49
C MET A 254 15.15 -35.54 18.15
N PHE A 255 15.89 -35.54 17.03
CA PHE A 255 15.38 -35.95 15.71
C PHE A 255 15.92 -37.36 15.39
N PRO A 256 15.11 -38.26 14.81
CA PRO A 256 15.59 -39.55 14.31
C PRO A 256 16.08 -39.45 12.85
N PRO A 257 17.03 -40.30 12.42
CA PRO A 257 17.56 -40.28 11.05
C PRO A 257 16.88 -41.31 10.14
N GLY A 258 16.76 -40.98 8.85
CA GLY A 258 16.84 -41.97 7.78
C GLY A 258 15.74 -41.93 6.72
N ALA A 259 16.07 -41.39 5.55
CA ALA A 259 15.59 -41.93 4.27
C ALA A 259 16.67 -41.71 3.21
N ARG A 260 17.13 -42.82 2.64
CA ARG A 260 18.18 -42.94 1.62
C ARG A 260 17.67 -42.47 0.27
N THR A 261 18.46 -41.67 -0.45
CA THR A 261 18.33 -41.47 -1.90
C THR A 261 19.47 -42.21 -2.59
N THR A 262 19.13 -43.21 -3.39
CA THR A 262 20.02 -43.89 -4.33
C THR A 262 20.12 -43.05 -5.61
N ALA A 263 21.35 -42.68 -5.95
CA ALA A 263 21.73 -42.12 -7.24
C ALA A 263 21.59 -43.18 -8.34
N MET A 264 21.03 -42.79 -9.48
CA MET A 264 21.24 -43.46 -10.76
C MET A 264 21.95 -42.51 -11.71
N THR A 265 22.87 -43.11 -12.45
CA THR A 265 23.93 -42.57 -13.29
C THR A 265 23.42 -41.92 -14.57
N GLN A 266 24.07 -40.82 -14.96
CA GLN A 266 24.13 -40.33 -16.34
C GLN A 266 25.02 -41.27 -17.16
N ASP A 267 24.58 -41.64 -18.36
CA ASP A 267 25.40 -41.75 -19.57
C ASP A 267 24.50 -41.79 -20.82
N ASP A 268 24.94 -41.04 -21.82
CA ASP A 268 24.72 -41.11 -23.28
C ASP A 268 23.31 -41.03 -23.91
N ALA A 269 23.06 -39.90 -24.59
CA ALA A 269 22.62 -39.90 -25.99
C ALA A 269 22.78 -38.51 -26.63
N ASP A 270 23.81 -38.37 -27.46
CA ASP A 270 23.90 -37.39 -28.55
C ASP A 270 22.70 -37.54 -29.50
N ILE A 271 21.90 -36.49 -29.68
CA ILE A 271 21.11 -36.28 -30.90
C ILE A 271 21.20 -34.81 -31.30
N SER A 272 21.82 -34.60 -32.45
CA SER A 272 21.88 -33.35 -33.21
C SER A 272 20.48 -32.77 -33.45
N MET A 273 20.25 -31.51 -33.07
CA MET A 273 19.12 -30.75 -33.60
C MET A 273 19.59 -29.96 -34.83
N GLY A 274 18.96 -30.26 -35.96
CA GLY A 274 19.13 -29.55 -37.21
C GLY A 274 18.55 -28.13 -37.13
N GLU A 275 19.30 -27.20 -37.71
CA GLU A 275 18.84 -25.89 -38.13
C GLU A 275 17.83 -26.08 -39.27
N ASP A 276 16.58 -25.64 -39.07
CA ASP A 276 15.70 -25.03 -40.08
C ASP A 276 14.28 -24.88 -39.51
N LEU A 277 13.96 -23.69 -39.00
CA LEU A 277 12.59 -23.23 -38.84
C LEU A 277 12.50 -21.81 -39.41
N THR A 278 12.24 -21.75 -40.71
CA THR A 278 11.76 -20.54 -41.40
C THR A 278 10.34 -20.21 -40.92
N LEU A 279 10.18 -19.01 -40.36
CA LEU A 279 8.89 -18.39 -40.03
C LEU A 279 8.03 -18.21 -41.29
N PRO A 280 6.71 -18.49 -41.27
CA PRO A 280 5.84 -18.14 -42.38
C PRO A 280 5.53 -16.64 -42.36
N ALA A 281 5.83 -15.98 -43.48
CA ALA A 281 5.47 -14.59 -43.74
C ALA A 281 3.93 -14.42 -43.78
N TYR A 282 3.41 -13.60 -42.87
CA TYR A 282 2.04 -13.10 -42.94
C TYR A 282 1.95 -11.94 -43.93
N GLY A 283 1.61 -12.26 -45.18
CA GLY A 283 1.16 -11.30 -46.18
C GLY A 283 -0.31 -11.54 -46.49
N LYS A 284 -1.21 -10.62 -46.10
CA LYS A 284 -2.54 -10.52 -46.71
C LYS A 284 -2.80 -9.10 -47.20
N THR A 285 -2.86 -9.06 -48.52
CA THR A 285 -3.43 -8.03 -49.39
C THR A 285 -4.89 -7.73 -49.02
N PHE A 286 -5.21 -6.46 -48.76
CA PHE A 286 -6.58 -5.98 -48.84
C PHE A 286 -6.88 -5.61 -50.30
N GLY A 287 -7.79 -6.38 -50.91
CA GLY A 287 -8.35 -6.10 -52.22
C GLY A 287 -9.33 -4.93 -52.15
N GLY A 288 -9.13 -3.97 -53.05
CA GLY A 288 -9.90 -2.74 -53.12
C GLY A 288 -11.34 -2.91 -53.62
N LYS A 289 -12.18 -1.97 -53.21
CA LYS A 289 -13.39 -1.58 -53.94
C LYS A 289 -13.10 -0.28 -54.67
N ARG A 290 -13.22 -0.34 -56.01
CA ARG A 290 -13.27 0.79 -56.95
C ARG A 290 -14.35 1.78 -56.52
N VAL A 291 -13.97 3.06 -56.40
CA VAL A 291 -14.84 4.19 -56.71
C VAL A 291 -14.13 5.00 -57.80
N VAL A 292 -14.91 5.39 -58.79
CA VAL A 292 -14.54 6.02 -60.05
C VAL A 292 -14.46 7.54 -59.85
N GLU A 293 -13.40 8.12 -60.43
CA GLU A 293 -13.19 9.50 -60.92
C GLU A 293 -13.62 10.71 -60.07
N GLU A 294 -12.66 11.57 -59.75
CA GLU A 294 -12.61 12.92 -60.35
C GLU A 294 -11.19 13.51 -60.26
N GLU A 295 -10.74 14.05 -61.38
CA GLU A 295 -9.44 14.68 -61.58
C GLU A 295 -9.36 16.06 -60.91
N SER A 296 -8.20 16.42 -60.35
CA SER A 296 -7.70 17.80 -60.41
C SER A 296 -6.19 17.88 -60.12
N GLU A 297 -5.50 18.21 -61.21
CA GLU A 297 -4.30 19.02 -61.43
C GLU A 297 -3.44 19.57 -60.26
N GLU A 298 -2.14 19.53 -60.58
CA GLU A 298 -1.07 20.50 -60.28
C GLU A 298 -0.48 20.62 -58.85
N GLY A 299 0.86 20.49 -58.79
CA GLY A 299 1.61 20.87 -57.59
C GLY A 299 3.07 20.40 -57.55
N ASP A 300 3.86 20.69 -58.59
CA ASP A 300 5.31 20.51 -58.63
C ASP A 300 6.01 21.34 -57.52
N ARG A 301 6.85 20.70 -56.70
CA ARG A 301 7.89 21.38 -55.88
C ARG A 301 9.03 20.42 -55.52
N SER A 302 10.08 20.50 -56.35
CA SER A 302 11.44 20.06 -56.05
C SER A 302 11.97 20.67 -54.74
N VAL A 303 12.54 19.84 -53.85
CA VAL A 303 13.42 20.30 -52.76
C VAL A 303 14.79 19.65 -52.87
N LYS A 304 15.80 20.52 -52.81
CA LYS A 304 17.22 20.32 -53.05
C LYS A 304 17.88 19.45 -51.98
N ARG A 305 18.74 18.52 -52.40
CA ARG A 305 19.73 17.85 -51.54
C ARG A 305 20.84 18.85 -51.17
N GLY A 306 20.94 19.16 -49.88
CA GLY A 306 22.08 19.86 -49.28
C GLY A 306 23.14 18.87 -48.81
N LYS A 307 24.37 19.09 -49.27
CA LYS A 307 25.60 18.37 -48.93
C LYS A 307 26.27 19.12 -47.77
N VAL A 308 26.59 18.46 -46.66
CA VAL A 308 27.41 19.03 -45.57
C VAL A 308 28.64 18.16 -45.37
N VAL A 309 29.79 18.81 -45.49
CA VAL A 309 31.15 18.30 -45.24
C VAL A 309 31.52 18.68 -43.80
N GLY A 310 32.28 17.80 -43.12
CA GLY A 310 32.63 17.87 -41.69
C GLY A 310 33.58 19.00 -41.26
N PRO A 311 34.11 18.91 -40.03
CA PRO A 311 35.51 18.46 -39.91
C PRO A 311 35.84 17.59 -38.69
N GLU A 312 36.90 16.78 -38.86
CA GLU A 312 37.95 16.36 -37.89
C GLU A 312 37.51 15.66 -36.58
N GLY A 313 38.05 14.53 -36.13
CA GLY A 313 39.32 13.85 -36.42
C GLY A 313 39.93 13.40 -35.09
N MET A 314 39.69 12.17 -34.65
CA MET A 314 40.49 11.49 -33.61
C MET A 314 40.23 9.98 -33.64
N GLU A 315 41.08 9.24 -34.36
CA GLU A 315 41.15 7.78 -34.28
C GLU A 315 41.98 7.38 -33.05
N VAL A 316 41.40 6.57 -32.17
CA VAL A 316 42.13 5.92 -31.07
C VAL A 316 42.36 4.46 -31.44
N ASN A 317 43.64 4.13 -31.58
CA ASN A 317 44.19 2.84 -31.91
C ASN A 317 44.00 1.84 -30.74
N LEU A 318 43.22 0.77 -30.96
CA LEU A 318 43.01 -0.33 -30.00
C LEU A 318 43.79 -1.57 -30.47
N ASP A 319 45.11 -1.53 -30.30
CA ASP A 319 45.96 -2.71 -30.46
C ASP A 319 47.04 -2.73 -29.36
N THR A 320 46.68 -3.25 -28.19
CA THR A 320 47.62 -3.92 -27.27
C THR A 320 46.83 -4.74 -26.24
N VAL A 321 46.56 -6.01 -26.55
CA VAL A 321 46.16 -7.03 -25.57
C VAL A 321 47.25 -8.11 -25.55
N PRO A 322 48.05 -8.25 -24.49
CA PRO A 322 48.87 -9.44 -24.32
C PRO A 322 48.02 -10.57 -23.73
N LYS A 323 47.86 -11.63 -24.52
CA LYS A 323 47.61 -12.97 -23.99
C LYS A 323 48.88 -13.44 -23.29
N SER A 324 48.81 -13.73 -21.99
CA SER A 324 49.75 -14.67 -21.37
C SER A 324 49.04 -15.51 -20.32
N SER A 325 49.25 -16.81 -20.49
CA SER A 325 48.77 -17.97 -19.76
C SER A 325 49.25 -18.08 -18.31
N ALA A 326 48.41 -18.71 -17.49
CA ALA A 326 48.72 -19.77 -16.52
C ALA A 326 50.10 -19.79 -15.83
N ALA A 327 50.11 -19.53 -14.52
CA ALA A 327 50.79 -20.32 -13.48
C ALA A 327 50.76 -19.55 -12.15
N LEU A 328 50.15 -20.14 -11.10
CA LEU A 328 50.39 -19.97 -9.65
C LEU A 328 49.11 -20.47 -8.95
N GLY A 329 49.06 -21.62 -8.28
CA GLY A 329 50.11 -22.26 -7.50
C GLY A 329 49.82 -22.08 -6.01
N SER A 330 48.87 -22.88 -5.51
CA SER A 330 48.77 -23.40 -4.13
C SER A 330 49.78 -22.82 -3.11
N THR A 331 49.47 -21.68 -2.48
CA THR A 331 50.23 -21.20 -1.30
C THR A 331 49.41 -20.33 -0.34
N THR A 332 48.17 -20.75 0.00
CA THR A 332 47.37 -20.01 1.02
C THR A 332 46.79 -20.92 2.12
N ALA A 333 47.00 -22.24 2.03
CA ALA A 333 46.49 -23.20 3.01
C ALA A 333 47.50 -23.54 4.14
N THR A 334 48.74 -23.04 4.08
CA THR A 334 49.81 -23.42 5.04
C THR A 334 50.16 -22.31 6.05
N ILE A 335 49.64 -21.08 5.89
CA ILE A 335 49.92 -19.96 6.82
C ILE A 335 48.87 -19.85 7.95
N ILE A 336 47.72 -20.52 7.83
CA ILE A 336 46.66 -20.51 8.87
C ILE A 336 46.84 -21.64 9.92
N ALA A 337 47.70 -22.63 9.64
CA ALA A 337 47.88 -23.80 10.52
C ALA A 337 49.01 -23.68 11.56
N THR A 338 49.75 -22.56 11.62
CA THR A 338 50.91 -22.40 12.53
C THR A 338 50.69 -21.43 13.69
N THR A 339 49.47 -20.89 13.88
CA THR A 339 49.15 -19.95 14.98
C THR A 339 48.28 -20.57 16.09
N LEU A 340 48.03 -21.89 16.07
CA LEU A 340 47.14 -22.58 17.04
C LEU A 340 47.79 -23.79 17.71
N ALA A 341 49.01 -23.64 18.23
CA ALA A 341 49.59 -24.58 19.17
C ALA A 341 50.32 -23.86 20.31
N MET A 342 49.61 -23.58 21.40
CA MET A 342 50.23 -23.23 22.69
C MET A 342 49.78 -24.22 23.78
N ASN A 343 50.73 -25.08 24.15
CA ASN A 343 51.06 -25.61 25.48
C ASN A 343 49.93 -25.70 26.55
N PRO A 344 49.45 -26.90 26.94
CA PRO A 344 48.43 -27.07 27.99
C PRO A 344 48.96 -27.08 29.43
N ALA A 345 50.25 -26.78 29.67
CA ALA A 345 50.86 -26.92 31.00
C ALA A 345 50.98 -25.59 31.77
N PHE A 346 49.87 -24.89 32.05
CA PHE A 346 49.90 -23.75 32.99
C PHE A 346 48.56 -23.41 33.66
N PHE A 347 47.82 -24.39 34.17
CA PHE A 347 46.74 -24.10 35.14
C PHE A 347 46.67 -25.17 36.22
N LYS A 348 47.11 -24.82 37.44
CA LYS A 348 46.55 -25.44 38.65
C LYS A 348 45.23 -24.74 38.96
N PRO A 349 44.16 -25.46 39.36
CA PRO A 349 42.91 -24.82 39.71
C PRO A 349 43.10 -23.96 40.96
N MET A 350 42.65 -22.71 40.90
CA MET A 350 42.55 -21.84 42.06
C MET A 350 41.53 -22.43 43.05
N ASN A 351 41.89 -22.46 44.33
CA ASN A 351 41.03 -22.80 45.46
C ASN A 351 39.66 -22.09 45.35
N ALA A 352 38.56 -22.83 45.56
CA ALA A 352 37.17 -22.34 45.53
C ALA A 352 36.89 -21.09 46.41
N TYR A 353 37.70 -20.86 47.45
CA TYR A 353 37.70 -19.65 48.27
C TYR A 353 38.11 -18.39 47.47
N HIS A 354 39.12 -18.50 46.60
CA HIS A 354 39.53 -17.40 45.71
C HIS A 354 38.53 -17.17 44.58
N GLU A 355 37.90 -18.23 44.07
CA GLU A 355 36.89 -18.13 43.01
C GLU A 355 35.62 -17.40 43.50
N LYS A 356 35.24 -17.61 44.76
CA LYS A 356 34.15 -16.87 45.42
C LYS A 356 34.49 -15.39 45.62
N GLN A 357 35.71 -15.04 46.04
CA GLN A 357 36.12 -13.64 46.18
C GLN A 357 36.24 -12.88 44.85
N ILE A 358 36.64 -13.57 43.77
CA ILE A 358 36.66 -13.02 42.41
C ILE A 358 35.25 -12.81 41.87
N LYS A 359 34.33 -13.76 42.08
CA LYS A 359 32.90 -13.62 41.73
C LYS A 359 32.21 -12.49 42.52
N ASP A 360 32.53 -12.35 43.81
CA ASP A 360 31.95 -11.32 44.69
C ASP A 360 32.67 -9.95 44.58
N ARG A 361 33.73 -9.85 43.75
CA ARG A 361 34.62 -8.68 43.61
C ARG A 361 35.03 -8.08 44.97
N ARG A 362 35.52 -8.89 45.91
CA ARG A 362 36.04 -8.41 47.20
C ARG A 362 37.48 -8.87 47.45
N LEU A 363 38.27 -8.05 48.13
CA LEU A 363 39.59 -8.41 48.64
C LEU A 363 39.47 -9.33 49.88
N PRO A 364 40.56 -9.99 50.30
CA PRO A 364 40.58 -10.84 51.51
C PRO A 364 40.14 -10.13 52.80
N ASN A 365 40.24 -8.81 52.87
CA ASN A 365 39.81 -7.98 54.00
C ASN A 365 38.31 -7.56 53.94
N GLY A 366 37.55 -8.01 52.94
CA GLY A 366 36.12 -7.73 52.80
C GLY A 366 35.76 -6.47 51.99
N ASP A 367 36.76 -5.67 51.60
CA ASP A 367 36.57 -4.48 50.76
C ASP A 367 36.19 -4.86 49.34
N LYS A 368 35.38 -4.05 48.65
CA LYS A 368 35.14 -4.25 47.21
C LYS A 368 36.45 -4.06 46.46
N LEU A 369 36.87 -5.04 45.66
CA LEU A 369 38.08 -5.04 44.81
C LEU A 369 38.20 -3.75 43.97
N SER A 370 37.05 -3.20 43.57
CA SER A 370 36.96 -1.95 42.81
C SER A 370 37.28 -0.66 43.59
N GLU A 371 37.31 -0.72 44.92
CA GLU A 371 37.65 0.38 45.81
C GLU A 371 39.12 0.30 46.27
N ALA A 372 39.66 -0.89 46.44
CA ALA A 372 41.03 -1.10 46.88
C ALA A 372 42.10 -1.03 45.77
N LEU A 373 41.72 -1.07 44.49
CA LEU A 373 42.65 -0.98 43.33
C LEU A 373 42.70 0.41 42.65
N CYS A 374 42.07 1.44 43.25
CA CYS A 374 42.13 2.79 42.70
C CYS A 374 43.46 3.47 43.05
N THR A 375 44.45 3.36 42.17
CA THR A 375 45.74 4.06 42.30
C THR A 375 45.73 5.49 41.76
N CYS A 376 44.55 6.10 41.54
CA CYS A 376 44.48 7.51 41.11
C CYS A 376 45.11 8.42 42.18
N THR A 377 46.15 9.15 41.82
CA THR A 377 47.00 9.90 42.76
C THR A 377 46.43 11.28 43.08
N SER A 378 45.99 12.04 42.06
CA SER A 378 45.52 13.42 42.25
C SER A 378 44.06 13.55 42.72
N ARG A 379 43.76 14.63 43.45
CA ARG A 379 42.38 14.93 43.93
C ARG A 379 41.39 15.03 42.76
N ARG A 380 41.82 15.58 41.62
CA ARG A 380 41.01 15.67 40.39
C ARG A 380 40.77 14.29 39.78
N ALA A 381 41.79 13.43 39.72
CA ALA A 381 41.65 12.06 39.25
C ALA A 381 40.71 11.22 40.14
N LYS A 382 40.77 11.38 41.47
CA LYS A 382 39.84 10.74 42.42
C LYS A 382 38.39 11.25 42.22
N ALA A 383 38.21 12.54 41.94
CA ALA A 383 36.90 13.11 41.64
C ALA A 383 36.32 12.64 40.29
N LEU A 384 37.15 12.53 39.25
CA LEU A 384 36.78 11.92 37.97
C LEU A 384 36.42 10.44 38.15
N ALA A 385 37.25 9.67 38.86
CA ALA A 385 37.00 8.27 39.18
C ALA A 385 35.64 8.04 39.87
N LYS A 386 35.27 8.92 40.81
CA LYS A 386 33.95 8.88 41.47
C LYS A 386 32.79 9.09 40.47
N ARG A 387 32.94 9.97 39.49
CA ARG A 387 31.92 10.19 38.44
C ARG A 387 31.85 9.08 37.40
N LEU A 388 32.99 8.44 37.08
CA LEU A 388 33.04 7.26 36.22
C LEU A 388 32.38 6.02 36.85
N LYS A 389 32.14 6.02 38.16
CA LYS A 389 31.34 4.98 38.84
C LYS A 389 29.84 5.17 38.67
N ALA A 390 29.37 6.38 38.35
CA ALA A 390 27.96 6.62 38.07
C ALA A 390 27.60 6.02 36.70
N SER A 391 26.41 5.42 36.59
CA SER A 391 25.90 4.99 35.29
C SER A 391 25.78 6.21 34.38
N VAL A 392 26.57 6.22 33.31
CA VAL A 392 26.49 7.22 32.24
C VAL A 392 25.80 6.51 31.09
N GLN A 393 24.62 7.01 30.74
CA GLN A 393 23.87 6.45 29.64
C GLN A 393 24.63 6.67 28.31
N PRO A 394 24.70 5.68 27.41
CA PRO A 394 25.40 5.81 26.12
C PRO A 394 24.97 7.00 25.26
N GLN A 395 23.73 7.50 25.46
CA GLN A 395 23.16 8.65 24.76
C GLN A 395 23.58 10.03 25.33
N ASP A 396 24.20 10.10 26.51
CA ASP A 396 24.63 11.37 27.13
C ASP A 396 26.00 11.83 26.61
N ILE A 397 26.05 12.16 25.32
CA ILE A 397 27.28 12.52 24.58
C ILE A 397 27.98 13.72 25.23
N LYS A 398 27.23 14.74 25.67
CA LYS A 398 27.78 15.93 26.32
C LYS A 398 28.54 15.56 27.60
N ARG A 399 27.96 14.71 28.44
CA ARG A 399 28.62 14.25 29.67
C ARG A 399 29.82 13.37 29.38
N GLN A 400 29.75 12.49 28.38
CA GLN A 400 30.87 11.68 27.92
C GLN A 400 32.07 12.55 27.54
N PHE A 401 31.86 13.57 26.70
CA PHE A 401 32.94 14.49 26.30
C PHE A 401 33.45 15.36 27.43
N ASN A 402 32.60 15.80 28.36
CA ASN A 402 33.07 16.54 29.54
C ASN A 402 34.00 15.68 30.40
N MET A 403 33.69 14.40 30.59
CA MET A 403 34.56 13.47 31.31
C MET A 403 35.84 13.15 30.53
N LEU A 404 35.78 13.07 29.19
CA LEU A 404 36.96 12.86 28.35
C LEU A 404 37.89 14.08 28.38
N ALA A 405 37.33 15.28 28.26
CA ALA A 405 38.07 16.53 28.33
C ALA A 405 38.74 16.69 29.71
N GLU A 406 38.05 16.28 30.78
CA GLU A 406 38.63 16.29 32.12
C GLU A 406 39.69 15.21 32.33
N TYR A 407 39.44 13.99 31.83
CA TYR A 407 40.45 12.93 31.76
C TYR A 407 41.70 13.45 31.05
N TRP A 408 41.52 14.11 29.92
CA TRP A 408 42.61 14.69 29.13
C TRP A 408 43.32 15.82 29.88
N ALA A 409 42.59 16.73 30.53
CA ALA A 409 43.18 17.81 31.31
C ALA A 409 44.01 17.30 32.51
N ILE A 410 43.63 16.15 33.08
CA ILE A 410 44.38 15.46 34.13
C ILE A 410 45.61 14.75 33.53
N ALA A 411 45.44 14.05 32.41
CA ALA A 411 46.50 13.30 31.74
C ALA A 411 47.53 14.19 31.01
N TYR A 412 47.17 15.40 30.58
CA TYR A 412 48.05 16.29 29.78
C TYR A 412 48.93 17.21 30.64
N LYS A 413 48.60 17.40 31.94
CA LYS A 413 49.55 18.00 32.91
C LYS A 413 50.86 17.21 33.04
N TRP A 414 50.87 15.98 32.54
CA TRP A 414 52.00 15.06 32.46
C TRP A 414 53.00 15.41 31.34
N ALA A 415 52.60 16.18 30.31
CA ALA A 415 53.50 16.60 29.24
C ALA A 415 54.56 17.62 29.71
N SER A 416 54.24 18.40 30.75
CA SER A 416 55.10 19.38 31.40
C SER A 416 56.00 18.82 32.52
N ILE A 417 55.91 17.52 32.82
CA ILE A 417 56.74 16.85 33.83
C ILE A 417 58.05 16.37 33.16
N PRO A 418 59.23 16.55 33.79
CA PRO A 418 60.51 16.03 33.29
C PRO A 418 60.48 14.52 33.00
N ALA A 419 61.21 14.05 31.98
CA ALA A 419 61.13 12.66 31.49
C ALA A 419 61.50 11.60 32.54
N ASP A 420 62.36 11.97 33.50
CA ASP A 420 62.79 11.18 34.66
C ASP A 420 61.71 11.05 35.75
N GLU A 421 60.72 11.93 35.80
CA GLU A 421 59.54 11.83 36.67
C GLU A 421 58.35 11.14 35.98
N LYS A 422 58.37 10.96 34.65
CA LYS A 422 57.30 10.27 33.89
C LYS A 422 57.25 8.76 34.14
N GLU A 423 58.31 8.16 34.67
CA GLU A 423 58.34 6.70 34.89
C GLU A 423 57.42 6.23 36.03
N LYS A 424 56.86 7.15 36.85
CA LYS A 424 56.05 6.77 38.01
C LYS A 424 54.76 7.61 38.09
N ASP A 425 53.65 6.91 37.87
CA ASP A 425 52.26 7.31 38.12
C ASP A 425 51.54 8.19 37.09
N HIS A 426 50.71 7.54 36.27
CA HIS A 426 49.56 8.19 35.65
C HIS A 426 48.56 8.62 36.72
N ASP A 427 48.16 9.89 36.70
CA ASP A 427 47.17 10.45 37.63
C ASP A 427 45.84 9.66 37.66
N VAL A 428 45.39 9.16 36.51
CA VAL A 428 44.21 8.31 36.38
C VAL A 428 44.64 6.86 36.20
N CYS A 429 44.29 5.97 37.13
CA CYS A 429 44.68 4.56 37.05
C CYS A 429 44.07 3.83 35.83
N TRP A 430 44.69 2.73 35.42
CA TRP A 430 44.25 1.91 34.29
C TRP A 430 42.79 1.47 34.38
N VAL A 431 42.31 1.13 35.59
CA VAL A 431 40.91 0.73 35.82
C VAL A 431 39.93 1.84 35.44
N HIS A 432 40.24 3.09 35.79
CA HIS A 432 39.39 4.23 35.46
C HIS A 432 39.52 4.68 34.01
N ALA A 433 40.70 4.56 33.40
CA ALA A 433 40.86 4.73 31.95
C ALA A 433 40.02 3.73 31.17
N ARG A 434 40.02 2.44 31.55
CA ARG A 434 39.13 1.44 30.95
C ARG A 434 37.65 1.77 31.17
N ARG A 435 37.26 2.28 32.33
CA ARG A 435 35.87 2.74 32.52
C ARG A 435 35.51 3.89 31.58
N MET A 436 36.40 4.86 31.42
CA MET A 436 36.24 5.95 30.46
C MET A 436 36.07 5.40 29.03
N ALA A 437 36.88 4.41 28.65
CA ALA A 437 36.79 3.76 27.33
C ALA A 437 35.44 3.06 27.12
N ASN A 438 34.95 2.33 28.12
CA ASN A 438 33.61 1.70 28.06
C ASN A 438 32.51 2.75 27.91
N ILE A 439 32.60 3.87 28.63
CA ILE A 439 31.64 4.98 28.54
C ILE A 439 31.65 5.62 27.15
N MET A 440 32.82 5.72 26.51
CA MET A 440 32.94 6.17 25.12
C MET A 440 32.54 5.10 24.10
N GLY A 441 32.14 3.91 24.54
CA GLY A 441 31.78 2.81 23.66
C GLY A 441 32.98 2.19 22.94
N MET A 442 34.17 2.20 23.53
CA MET A 442 35.41 1.75 22.90
C MET A 442 35.82 0.31 23.29
N HIS A 443 36.37 -0.43 22.32
CA HIS A 443 37.01 -1.72 22.53
C HIS A 443 38.34 -1.58 23.27
N GLN A 444 38.56 -2.44 24.27
CA GLN A 444 39.75 -2.43 25.13
C GLN A 444 40.64 -3.67 24.96
N LYS A 445 40.16 -4.70 24.25
CA LYS A 445 40.87 -5.96 24.11
C LYS A 445 42.17 -5.72 23.34
N GLY A 446 43.31 -6.11 23.92
CA GLY A 446 44.64 -5.95 23.32
C GLY A 446 45.24 -4.55 23.41
N LEU A 447 44.60 -3.59 24.09
CA LEU A 447 45.20 -2.27 24.33
C LEU A 447 46.00 -2.24 25.62
N ASN A 448 47.22 -1.70 25.53
CA ASN A 448 47.96 -1.19 26.68
C ASN A 448 47.52 0.25 27.01
N ARG A 449 48.17 0.86 28.00
CA ARG A 449 47.82 2.21 28.44
C ARG A 449 48.00 3.27 27.35
N GLU A 450 49.16 3.28 26.72
CA GLU A 450 49.51 4.23 25.66
C GLU A 450 48.55 4.15 24.48
N GLY A 451 48.20 2.93 24.05
CA GLY A 451 47.24 2.72 22.97
C GLY A 451 45.85 3.23 23.32
N LEU A 452 45.42 3.13 24.58
CA LEU A 452 44.14 3.69 25.00
C LEU A 452 44.18 5.23 25.08
N ASP A 453 45.26 5.80 25.61
CA ASP A 453 45.44 7.25 25.68
C ASP A 453 45.54 7.89 24.28
N TYR A 454 46.19 7.19 23.33
CA TYR A 454 46.19 7.58 21.92
C TYR A 454 44.77 7.64 21.35
N ARG A 455 43.94 6.62 21.58
CA ARG A 455 42.55 6.64 21.10
C ARG A 455 41.73 7.73 21.80
N PHE A 456 41.93 7.99 23.08
CA PHE A 456 41.29 9.12 23.78
C PHE A 456 41.67 10.47 23.18
N LYS A 457 42.96 10.66 22.88
CA LYS A 457 43.45 11.85 22.19
C LYS A 457 42.74 12.03 20.84
N ALA A 458 42.73 10.98 20.02
CA ALA A 458 42.06 11.01 18.72
C ALA A 458 40.57 11.37 18.86
N VAL A 459 39.85 10.77 19.81
CA VAL A 459 38.44 11.07 20.08
C VAL A 459 38.24 12.52 20.55
N GLN A 460 39.13 13.05 21.38
CA GLN A 460 39.09 14.42 21.86
C GLN A 460 39.37 15.44 20.74
N GLU A 461 40.31 15.13 19.85
CA GLU A 461 40.64 15.93 18.67
C GLU A 461 39.47 15.95 17.68
N HIS A 462 38.77 14.84 17.52
CA HIS A 462 37.59 14.71 16.66
C HIS A 462 36.26 14.89 17.42
N ARG A 463 36.25 15.57 18.57
CA ARG A 463 35.03 15.71 19.39
C ARG A 463 33.85 16.36 18.67
N PHE A 464 34.12 17.23 17.69
CA PHE A 464 33.12 17.86 16.84
C PHE A 464 32.80 17.07 15.56
N ASN A 465 33.54 15.99 15.29
CA ASN A 465 33.34 15.08 14.16
C ASN A 465 33.49 13.61 14.59
N LEU A 466 32.85 13.24 15.69
CA LEU A 466 32.94 11.88 16.22
C LEU A 466 32.34 10.85 15.27
N GLY A 467 31.35 11.28 14.48
CA GLY A 467 30.75 10.47 13.42
C GLY A 467 31.81 9.89 12.48
N TYR A 468 32.75 10.73 12.03
CA TYR A 468 33.88 10.29 11.21
C TYR A 468 34.69 9.17 11.87
N LEU A 469 35.17 9.33 13.10
CA LEU A 469 35.94 8.26 13.76
C LEU A 469 35.13 6.96 13.93
N LYS A 470 33.82 7.08 14.15
CA LYS A 470 32.93 5.94 14.35
C LYS A 470 32.59 5.19 13.05
N THR A 471 32.66 5.86 11.90
CA THR A 471 32.32 5.25 10.59
C THR A 471 33.54 5.00 9.70
N HIS A 472 34.68 5.65 9.97
CA HIS A 472 35.89 5.53 9.15
C HIS A 472 36.51 4.15 9.24
N LYS A 473 36.92 3.60 8.08
CA LYS A 473 37.44 2.22 7.94
C LYS A 473 38.62 1.90 8.86
N ASP A 474 39.44 2.90 9.21
CA ASP A 474 40.65 2.69 10.03
C ASP A 474 40.40 2.83 11.53
N TYR A 475 39.21 3.28 11.94
CA TYR A 475 38.92 3.65 13.34
C TYR A 475 37.63 3.02 13.87
N TYR A 476 36.70 2.57 13.01
CA TYR A 476 35.40 2.06 13.46
C TYR A 476 35.51 0.87 14.43
N TYR A 477 36.51 0.01 14.24
CA TYR A 477 36.78 -1.15 15.11
C TYR A 477 37.28 -0.74 16.49
N TRP A 478 37.53 0.56 16.73
CA TRP A 478 37.76 1.08 18.07
C TRP A 478 36.48 1.12 18.89
N PHE A 479 35.30 1.09 18.27
CA PHE A 479 34.02 1.23 18.95
C PHE A 479 33.16 -0.04 18.83
N TRP A 480 32.40 -0.33 19.88
CA TRP A 480 31.38 -1.38 19.86
C TRP A 480 30.32 -1.07 18.80
N LYS A 481 29.80 -2.10 18.11
CA LYS A 481 28.75 -1.95 17.09
C LYS A 481 27.53 -1.17 17.60
N THR A 482 27.14 -1.37 18.85
CA THR A 482 26.02 -0.66 19.51
C THR A 482 26.31 0.82 19.83
N HIS A 483 27.56 1.26 19.74
CA HIS A 483 28.00 2.62 20.09
C HIS A 483 28.48 3.43 18.88
N ARG A 484 28.33 2.90 17.66
CA ARG A 484 28.63 3.61 16.41
C ARG A 484 27.45 3.51 15.44
N PRO A 485 27.29 4.46 14.50
CA PRO A 485 26.33 4.31 13.42
C PRO A 485 26.59 3.02 12.64
N ALA A 486 25.52 2.42 12.12
CA ALA A 486 25.62 1.30 11.19
C ALA A 486 26.45 1.75 9.98
N ARG A 487 27.43 0.94 9.60
CA ARG A 487 28.18 1.17 8.36
C ARG A 487 27.43 0.54 7.18
N PRO A 488 27.57 1.09 5.97
CA PRO A 488 26.92 0.53 4.78
C PRO A 488 27.21 -0.95 4.51
N ASP A 489 28.37 -1.46 4.97
CA ASP A 489 28.76 -2.87 4.86
C ASP A 489 28.12 -3.77 5.93
N GLU A 490 27.65 -3.20 7.05
CA GLU A 490 26.94 -3.96 8.08
C GLU A 490 25.51 -4.31 7.67
N ASP A 491 24.92 -3.50 6.79
CA ASP A 491 23.59 -3.75 6.21
C ASP A 491 23.61 -4.92 5.20
N LEU A 492 24.79 -5.33 4.76
CA LEU A 492 24.95 -6.48 3.87
C LEU A 492 24.72 -7.82 4.59
N GLY A 493 24.75 -7.85 5.92
CA GLY A 493 24.64 -9.09 6.68
C GLY A 493 25.71 -10.11 6.29
N ARG A 494 25.32 -11.20 5.62
CA ARG A 494 26.24 -12.23 5.12
C ARG A 494 26.66 -12.01 3.65
N PHE A 495 26.10 -11.03 2.96
CA PHE A 495 26.44 -10.74 1.58
C PHE A 495 27.80 -10.04 1.47
N LYS A 496 28.60 -10.48 0.50
CA LYS A 496 29.93 -9.90 0.25
C LYS A 496 29.87 -8.53 -0.43
N TYR A 497 28.81 -8.29 -1.20
CA TYR A 497 28.66 -7.10 -2.03
C TYR A 497 27.27 -6.49 -1.82
N ARG A 498 27.20 -5.17 -1.93
CA ARG A 498 25.91 -4.47 -2.07
C ARG A 498 25.38 -4.75 -3.47
N PHE A 499 24.08 -5.01 -3.59
CA PHE A 499 23.44 -5.03 -4.90
C PHE A 499 23.50 -3.61 -5.48
N LEU A 500 23.69 -3.51 -6.80
CA LEU A 500 23.49 -2.23 -7.47
C LEU A 500 21.99 -1.94 -7.43
N GLU A 501 21.62 -0.77 -6.92
CA GLU A 501 20.25 -0.30 -7.07
C GLU A 501 19.99 -0.14 -8.56
N THR A 502 19.08 -0.97 -9.08
CA THR A 502 18.55 -0.79 -10.43
C THR A 502 17.82 0.54 -10.46
N ALA A 503 18.11 1.36 -11.47
CA ALA A 503 17.36 2.59 -11.70
C ALA A 503 15.86 2.26 -11.70
N PRO A 504 15.01 3.08 -11.05
CA PRO A 504 13.58 2.83 -11.04
C PRO A 504 13.07 2.78 -12.48
N PHE A 505 12.34 1.72 -12.82
CA PHE A 505 11.67 1.62 -14.11
C PHE A 505 10.68 2.78 -14.27
N ALA A 506 10.78 3.47 -15.40
CA ALA A 506 9.91 4.58 -15.78
C ALA A 506 9.31 4.31 -17.16
N MET A 507 7.99 4.40 -17.24
CA MET A 507 7.22 4.25 -18.47
C MET A 507 6.96 5.62 -19.10
N HIS A 508 7.06 5.71 -20.43
CA HIS A 508 6.61 6.88 -21.18
C HIS A 508 5.23 6.60 -21.81
N GLN A 509 4.16 7.10 -21.17
CA GLN A 509 2.78 6.76 -21.54
C GLN A 509 2.43 7.00 -23.01
N PRO A 510 2.77 8.14 -23.63
CA PRO A 510 2.46 8.36 -25.04
C PRO A 510 3.10 7.33 -25.98
N THR A 511 4.31 6.85 -25.65
CA THR A 511 5.00 5.83 -26.46
C THR A 511 4.32 4.48 -26.33
N VAL A 512 3.97 4.07 -25.10
CA VAL A 512 3.25 2.80 -24.89
C VAL A 512 1.87 2.84 -25.54
N PHE A 513 1.15 3.96 -25.43
CA PHE A 513 -0.12 4.16 -26.09
C PHE A 513 0.01 4.04 -27.62
N ASP A 514 1.02 4.68 -28.20
CA ASP A 514 1.32 4.59 -29.63
C ASP A 514 1.61 3.16 -30.08
N HIS A 515 2.40 2.40 -29.31
CA HIS A 515 2.65 0.99 -29.58
C HIS A 515 1.35 0.17 -29.63
N VAL A 516 0.45 0.37 -28.66
CA VAL A 516 -0.84 -0.33 -28.63
C VAL A 516 -1.69 0.04 -29.84
N MET A 517 -1.85 1.33 -30.14
CA MET A 517 -2.68 1.80 -31.25
C MET A 517 -2.11 1.35 -32.60
N ARG A 518 -0.79 1.44 -32.79
CA ARG A 518 -0.12 0.96 -34.01
C ARG A 518 -0.26 -0.56 -34.17
N PHE A 519 -0.16 -1.34 -33.09
CA PHE A 519 -0.40 -2.79 -33.13
C PHE A 519 -1.83 -3.13 -33.60
N LEU A 520 -2.82 -2.32 -33.21
CA LEU A 520 -4.22 -2.50 -33.57
C LEU A 520 -4.62 -1.84 -34.91
N GLY A 521 -3.72 -1.07 -35.53
CA GLY A 521 -4.01 -0.32 -36.76
C GLY A 521 -4.87 0.92 -36.55
N HIS A 522 -4.89 1.49 -35.34
CA HIS A 522 -5.61 2.72 -34.99
C HIS A 522 -4.74 3.97 -35.14
N ASP A 523 -5.37 5.13 -35.37
CA ASP A 523 -4.71 6.43 -35.30
C ASP A 523 -4.48 6.82 -33.84
N SER A 524 -3.23 6.64 -33.39
CA SER A 524 -2.77 6.98 -32.04
C SER A 524 -3.09 8.44 -31.67
N ALA A 525 -2.81 9.40 -32.55
CA ALA A 525 -3.00 10.81 -32.24
C ALA A 525 -4.49 11.17 -32.10
N GLY A 526 -5.34 10.61 -32.96
CA GLY A 526 -6.79 10.76 -32.88
C GLY A 526 -7.38 10.16 -31.61
N MET A 527 -6.98 8.93 -31.27
CA MET A 527 -7.46 8.22 -30.07
C MET A 527 -7.00 8.90 -28.77
N TRP A 528 -5.77 9.43 -28.73
CA TRP A 528 -5.29 10.18 -27.57
C TRP A 528 -6.09 11.47 -27.36
N LYS A 529 -6.36 12.21 -28.45
CA LYS A 529 -7.22 13.40 -28.39
C LYS A 529 -8.65 13.08 -27.95
N GLU A 530 -9.20 11.94 -28.38
CA GLU A 530 -10.51 11.47 -27.92
C GLU A 530 -10.50 11.20 -26.41
N TRP A 531 -9.49 10.49 -25.91
CA TRP A 531 -9.31 10.25 -24.48
C TRP A 531 -9.24 11.54 -23.67
N GLU A 532 -8.41 12.50 -24.08
CA GLU A 532 -8.28 13.79 -23.40
C GLU A 532 -9.59 14.60 -23.44
N ARG A 533 -10.27 14.60 -24.60
CA ARG A 533 -11.50 15.37 -24.81
C ARG A 533 -12.68 14.79 -24.04
N ASP A 534 -12.86 13.48 -24.07
CA ASP A 534 -14.10 12.81 -23.66
C ASP A 534 -13.94 12.05 -22.34
N GLY A 535 -12.71 11.70 -21.96
CA GLY A 535 -12.41 10.89 -20.77
C GLY A 535 -12.73 9.42 -20.95
N THR A 536 -13.03 9.00 -22.18
CA THR A 536 -13.36 7.63 -22.55
C THR A 536 -12.89 7.35 -23.97
N ILE A 537 -12.49 6.12 -24.25
CA ILE A 537 -12.23 5.65 -25.62
C ILE A 537 -12.76 4.23 -25.82
N ASN A 538 -13.19 3.94 -27.04
CA ASN A 538 -13.52 2.60 -27.49
C ASN A 538 -12.39 2.06 -28.37
N VAL A 539 -11.68 1.04 -27.89
CA VAL A 539 -10.59 0.41 -28.64
C VAL A 539 -11.13 -0.87 -29.27
N SER A 540 -11.44 -0.80 -30.57
CA SER A 540 -11.96 -1.94 -31.31
C SER A 540 -10.88 -2.98 -31.59
N SER A 541 -11.32 -4.24 -31.73
CA SER A 541 -10.49 -5.39 -32.12
C SER A 541 -9.36 -5.80 -31.18
N ILE A 542 -9.24 -5.18 -29.99
CA ILE A 542 -8.19 -5.53 -29.03
C ILE A 542 -8.23 -7.00 -28.61
N PHE A 543 -9.42 -7.61 -28.54
CA PHE A 543 -9.63 -9.04 -28.29
C PHE A 543 -10.16 -9.81 -29.50
N ALA A 544 -10.06 -9.28 -30.73
CA ALA A 544 -10.52 -9.97 -31.95
C ALA A 544 -9.87 -11.36 -32.12
N TYR A 545 -8.63 -11.52 -31.66
CA TYR A 545 -7.89 -12.79 -31.73
C TYR A 545 -8.63 -13.98 -31.09
N LEU A 546 -9.53 -13.74 -30.12
CA LEU A 546 -10.34 -14.79 -29.53
C LEU A 546 -11.21 -15.48 -30.59
N TRP A 547 -11.72 -14.74 -31.58
CA TRP A 547 -12.56 -15.29 -32.65
C TRP A 547 -11.78 -15.60 -33.94
N ASP A 548 -10.58 -15.05 -34.11
CA ASP A 548 -9.74 -15.33 -35.29
C ASP A 548 -8.98 -16.67 -35.17
N ILE A 549 -8.61 -17.06 -33.94
CA ILE A 549 -7.87 -18.31 -33.71
C ILE A 549 -8.84 -19.50 -33.71
N ARG A 550 -8.80 -20.29 -34.78
CA ARG A 550 -9.46 -21.60 -34.86
C ARG A 550 -8.67 -22.65 -34.10
N LEU A 551 -9.37 -23.51 -33.36
CA LEU A 551 -8.76 -24.54 -32.53
C LEU A 551 -8.73 -25.92 -33.23
N SER A 552 -8.85 -25.96 -34.56
CA SER A 552 -9.22 -27.15 -35.36
C SER A 552 -8.13 -28.21 -35.58
N ASP A 553 -6.88 -27.99 -35.17
CA ASP A 553 -5.76 -28.77 -35.76
C ASP A 553 -5.05 -29.74 -34.79
N ASP A 554 -5.56 -29.98 -33.58
CA ASP A 554 -4.94 -30.94 -32.65
C ASP A 554 -5.46 -32.39 -32.74
N GLY A 555 -6.34 -32.68 -33.70
CA GLY A 555 -6.86 -34.03 -33.97
C GLY A 555 -7.75 -34.61 -32.86
N HIS A 556 -8.20 -33.79 -31.89
CA HIS A 556 -9.04 -34.28 -30.81
C HIS A 556 -10.50 -34.52 -31.28
N PRO A 557 -11.12 -35.67 -30.98
CA PRO A 557 -12.42 -36.06 -31.56
C PRO A 557 -13.63 -35.21 -31.13
N ASP A 558 -13.51 -34.48 -30.02
CA ASP A 558 -14.52 -33.47 -29.60
C ASP A 558 -14.33 -32.09 -30.29
N CYS A 559 -13.30 -31.90 -31.11
CA CYS A 559 -13.10 -30.68 -31.89
C CYS A 559 -13.96 -30.74 -33.16
N ASN A 560 -15.22 -30.33 -33.05
CA ASN A 560 -15.98 -29.95 -34.25
C ASN A 560 -15.15 -28.88 -35.00
N GLU A 561 -14.97 -29.04 -36.31
CA GLU A 561 -13.98 -28.37 -37.18
C GLU A 561 -13.92 -26.82 -37.15
N HIS A 562 -14.72 -26.12 -36.35
CA HIS A 562 -14.90 -24.66 -36.43
C HIS A 562 -14.97 -23.90 -35.10
N LYS A 563 -14.69 -24.51 -33.93
CA LYS A 563 -14.68 -23.75 -32.66
C LYS A 563 -13.46 -22.83 -32.55
N THR A 564 -13.71 -21.57 -32.18
CA THR A 564 -12.71 -20.56 -31.85
C THR A 564 -12.59 -20.42 -30.33
N LEU A 565 -11.54 -19.75 -29.83
CA LEU A 565 -11.45 -19.49 -28.39
C LEU A 565 -12.64 -18.66 -27.88
N GLY A 566 -13.11 -17.70 -28.67
CA GLY A 566 -14.30 -16.90 -28.41
C GLY A 566 -15.58 -17.73 -28.30
N SER A 567 -15.68 -18.84 -29.04
CA SER A 567 -16.82 -19.76 -28.89
C SER A 567 -16.81 -20.50 -27.54
N TYR A 568 -15.62 -20.81 -26.99
CA TYR A 568 -15.50 -21.36 -25.64
C TYR A 568 -15.84 -20.32 -24.57
N VAL A 569 -15.40 -19.08 -24.77
CA VAL A 569 -15.76 -17.95 -23.90
C VAL A 569 -17.28 -17.76 -23.84
N GLU A 570 -17.96 -17.76 -24.99
CA GLU A 570 -19.42 -17.66 -25.05
C GLU A 570 -20.11 -18.84 -24.36
N GLU A 571 -19.63 -20.06 -24.58
CA GLU A 571 -20.13 -21.27 -23.92
C GLU A 571 -19.89 -21.25 -22.40
N GLU A 572 -18.79 -20.64 -21.93
CA GLU A 572 -18.51 -20.48 -20.49
C GLU A 572 -19.53 -19.56 -19.81
N PHE A 573 -20.04 -18.53 -20.49
CA PHE A 573 -21.11 -17.68 -19.94
C PHE A 573 -22.42 -18.47 -19.76
N ASP A 574 -22.81 -19.26 -20.76
CA ASP A 574 -23.98 -20.15 -20.67
C ASP A 574 -23.79 -21.20 -19.56
N TYR A 575 -22.57 -21.71 -19.45
CA TYR A 575 -22.15 -22.67 -18.45
C TYR A 575 -22.32 -22.13 -17.03
N TYR A 576 -21.77 -20.96 -16.71
CA TYR A 576 -21.97 -20.35 -15.40
C TYR A 576 -23.45 -19.95 -15.17
N HIS A 577 -24.20 -19.59 -16.21
CA HIS A 577 -25.60 -19.21 -16.10
C HIS A 577 -26.48 -20.41 -15.73
N HIS A 578 -26.19 -21.59 -16.28
CA HIS A 578 -26.83 -22.85 -15.90
C HIS A 578 -26.67 -23.18 -14.40
N HIS A 579 -25.55 -22.79 -13.80
CA HIS A 579 -25.29 -22.96 -12.37
C HIS A 579 -25.69 -21.74 -11.52
N TRP A 580 -26.32 -20.73 -12.12
CA TRP A 580 -26.80 -19.54 -11.42
C TRP A 580 -28.23 -19.75 -10.93
N ARG A 581 -28.49 -19.40 -9.66
CA ARG A 581 -29.84 -19.33 -9.12
C ARG A 581 -30.24 -17.85 -9.04
N PRO A 582 -31.10 -17.36 -9.96
CA PRO A 582 -31.56 -15.98 -9.88
C PRO A 582 -32.47 -15.78 -8.65
N THR A 583 -32.37 -14.59 -8.06
CA THR A 583 -33.22 -14.01 -7.03
C THR A 583 -34.09 -12.91 -7.65
N ALA A 584 -35.09 -12.41 -6.91
CA ALA A 584 -35.98 -11.36 -7.43
C ALA A 584 -35.22 -10.07 -7.84
N ASP A 585 -34.08 -9.80 -7.20
CA ASP A 585 -33.23 -8.62 -7.49
C ASP A 585 -32.16 -8.88 -8.58
N ASP A 586 -32.19 -10.04 -9.25
CA ASP A 586 -31.20 -10.42 -10.27
C ASP A 586 -31.56 -10.01 -11.70
N ASP A 587 -32.67 -9.30 -11.92
CA ASP A 587 -33.14 -8.88 -13.25
C ASP A 587 -32.30 -7.76 -13.91
N MET A 588 -31.19 -7.35 -13.29
CA MET A 588 -30.24 -6.35 -13.81
C MET A 588 -29.18 -6.93 -14.78
N GLY A 589 -29.25 -8.24 -15.09
CA GLY A 589 -28.36 -8.91 -16.04
C GLY A 589 -26.94 -9.20 -15.50
N TRP A 590 -26.76 -9.18 -14.18
CA TRP A 590 -25.47 -9.48 -13.55
C TRP A 590 -25.31 -10.97 -13.27
N GLN A 591 -24.18 -11.55 -13.66
CA GLN A 591 -23.88 -12.97 -13.44
C GLN A 591 -22.91 -13.12 -12.26
N ARG A 592 -23.47 -12.96 -11.06
CA ARG A 592 -22.71 -12.76 -9.81
C ARG A 592 -22.00 -14.03 -9.29
N ASN A 593 -22.12 -15.19 -9.93
CA ASN A 593 -21.28 -16.37 -9.63
C ASN A 593 -19.98 -16.45 -10.44
N GLN A 594 -19.80 -15.60 -11.45
CA GLN A 594 -18.67 -15.70 -12.38
C GLN A 594 -17.61 -14.64 -12.07
N PHE A 595 -16.72 -14.93 -11.11
CA PHE A 595 -15.59 -14.05 -10.74
C PHE A 595 -14.24 -14.45 -11.33
N PHE A 596 -13.98 -15.75 -11.48
CA PHE A 596 -12.68 -16.29 -11.90
C PHE A 596 -12.82 -17.29 -13.05
N SER A 597 -13.70 -16.97 -14.00
CA SER A 597 -13.82 -17.73 -15.24
C SER A 597 -12.48 -17.74 -16.00
N ILE A 598 -12.30 -18.71 -16.88
CA ILE A 598 -11.11 -18.76 -17.76
C ILE A 598 -11.13 -17.54 -18.67
N SER A 599 -12.31 -17.12 -19.13
CA SER A 599 -12.52 -15.91 -19.92
C SER A 599 -12.04 -14.63 -19.22
N GLN A 600 -12.34 -14.47 -17.93
CA GLN A 600 -11.83 -13.35 -17.13
C GLN A 600 -10.31 -13.37 -17.01
N GLN A 601 -9.72 -14.53 -16.71
CA GLN A 601 -8.28 -14.68 -16.56
C GLN A 601 -7.52 -14.41 -17.87
N LEU A 602 -8.07 -14.83 -19.01
CA LEU A 602 -7.54 -14.49 -20.34
C LEU A 602 -7.45 -12.97 -20.56
N VAL A 603 -8.51 -12.24 -20.22
CA VAL A 603 -8.56 -10.79 -20.39
C VAL A 603 -7.62 -10.09 -19.41
N TRP A 604 -7.54 -10.55 -18.16
CA TRP A 604 -6.67 -9.95 -17.14
C TRP A 604 -5.18 -10.14 -17.41
N GLU A 605 -4.78 -11.26 -18.01
CA GLU A 605 -3.39 -11.57 -18.32
C GLU A 605 -2.97 -11.12 -19.74
N ASP A 606 -3.88 -10.51 -20.51
CA ASP A 606 -3.57 -10.04 -21.87
C ASP A 606 -2.59 -8.84 -21.83
N PRO A 607 -1.40 -8.97 -22.43
CA PRO A 607 -0.35 -7.95 -22.31
C PRO A 607 -0.70 -6.66 -23.04
N LEU A 608 -1.48 -6.73 -24.12
CA LEU A 608 -1.87 -5.56 -24.90
C LEU A 608 -2.90 -4.72 -24.15
N TYR A 609 -3.87 -5.39 -23.51
CA TYR A 609 -4.84 -4.74 -22.63
C TYR A 609 -4.18 -4.11 -21.41
N TYR A 610 -3.24 -4.82 -20.78
CA TYR A 610 -2.44 -4.28 -19.67
C TYR A 610 -1.65 -3.02 -20.10
N ALA A 611 -0.94 -3.06 -21.23
CA ALA A 611 -0.19 -1.92 -21.76
C ALA A 611 -1.10 -0.71 -22.06
N LEU A 612 -2.26 -0.96 -22.68
CA LEU A 612 -3.28 0.07 -22.91
C LEU A 612 -3.69 0.72 -21.59
N TYR A 613 -4.05 -0.10 -20.60
CA TYR A 613 -4.52 0.38 -19.32
C TYR A 613 -3.46 1.22 -18.59
N CYS A 614 -2.21 0.77 -18.53
CA CYS A 614 -1.10 1.56 -17.97
C CYS A 614 -0.92 2.90 -18.69
N SER A 615 -0.98 2.91 -20.02
CA SER A 615 -0.78 4.12 -20.82
C SER A 615 -1.88 5.18 -20.63
N LEU A 616 -3.08 4.77 -20.20
CA LEU A 616 -4.23 5.66 -19.99
C LEU A 616 -4.41 6.12 -18.54
N ARG A 617 -3.78 5.46 -17.58
CA ARG A 617 -3.92 5.84 -16.15
C ARG A 617 -3.35 7.23 -15.88
N PRO A 618 -4.07 8.16 -15.26
CA PRO A 618 -3.57 9.51 -14.98
C PRO A 618 -2.32 9.56 -14.09
N ASP A 619 -2.06 8.51 -13.30
CA ASP A 619 -0.93 8.43 -12.38
C ASP A 619 0.29 7.68 -12.95
N ALA A 620 0.23 7.26 -14.21
CA ALA A 620 1.25 6.45 -14.89
C ALA A 620 1.67 5.18 -14.13
N ASN A 621 0.82 4.68 -13.21
CA ASN A 621 1.18 3.52 -12.42
C ASN A 621 1.12 2.25 -13.26
N TYR A 622 2.24 1.53 -13.31
CA TYR A 622 2.36 0.25 -14.01
C TYR A 622 2.27 -0.95 -13.06
N ARG A 623 2.38 -0.75 -11.74
CA ARG A 623 2.32 -1.83 -10.76
C ARG A 623 0.86 -2.11 -10.43
N LEU A 624 0.25 -2.96 -11.25
CA LEU A 624 -1.18 -3.19 -11.28
C LEU A 624 -1.53 -4.64 -10.91
N ILE A 625 -2.71 -4.85 -10.33
CA ILE A 625 -3.28 -6.17 -10.06
C ILE A 625 -4.71 -6.21 -10.55
N ALA A 626 -5.07 -7.29 -11.23
CA ALA A 626 -6.42 -7.54 -11.68
C ALA A 626 -7.34 -7.67 -10.46
N TYR A 627 -8.32 -6.79 -10.37
CA TYR A 627 -9.37 -6.89 -9.36
C TYR A 627 -10.47 -7.79 -9.89
N SER A 628 -10.70 -8.93 -9.22
CA SER A 628 -11.76 -9.84 -9.64
C SER A 628 -13.13 -9.22 -9.39
N TYR A 629 -13.92 -9.13 -10.45
CA TYR A 629 -15.28 -8.60 -10.42
C TYR A 629 -16.18 -9.49 -11.26
N TYR A 630 -17.44 -9.64 -10.86
CA TYR A 630 -18.40 -10.46 -11.60
C TYR A 630 -18.70 -9.86 -12.98
N VAL A 631 -19.17 -10.70 -13.90
CA VAL A 631 -19.47 -10.31 -15.28
C VAL A 631 -20.92 -9.85 -15.46
N LYS A 632 -21.20 -9.23 -16.61
CA LYS A 632 -22.57 -8.96 -17.06
C LYS A 632 -22.96 -9.97 -18.14
N ASN A 633 -24.12 -10.60 -18.00
CA ASN A 633 -24.73 -11.51 -18.97
C ASN A 633 -26.21 -11.18 -19.09
N GLN A 634 -26.46 -9.96 -19.56
CA GLN A 634 -27.78 -9.38 -19.69
C GLN A 634 -28.55 -10.12 -20.79
N GLN A 635 -29.75 -10.58 -20.46
CA GLN A 635 -30.71 -11.20 -21.38
C GLN A 635 -31.73 -10.17 -21.86
N VAL A 636 -32.35 -10.43 -23.02
CA VAL A 636 -33.47 -9.60 -23.50
C VAL A 636 -34.58 -9.50 -22.45
N GLY A 637 -35.01 -8.28 -22.14
CA GLY A 637 -36.05 -7.98 -21.15
C GLY A 637 -35.56 -7.56 -19.77
N ASP A 638 -34.29 -7.84 -19.42
CA ASP A 638 -33.66 -7.45 -18.15
C ASP A 638 -33.78 -5.93 -17.90
N ARG A 639 -34.04 -5.55 -16.64
CA ARG A 639 -34.18 -4.15 -16.20
C ARG A 639 -32.80 -3.56 -15.87
N THR A 640 -32.08 -3.12 -16.88
CA THR A 640 -30.71 -2.59 -16.70
C THR A 640 -30.64 -1.09 -16.48
N GLY A 641 -31.78 -0.40 -16.51
CA GLY A 641 -31.87 1.06 -16.47
C GLY A 641 -31.51 1.69 -15.14
N PHE A 642 -30.26 2.11 -14.97
CA PHE A 642 -29.88 3.07 -13.94
C PHE A 642 -28.66 3.88 -14.36
N ARG A 643 -28.58 5.11 -13.86
CA ARG A 643 -27.47 6.05 -14.06
C ARG A 643 -26.80 6.29 -12.73
N HIS A 644 -25.47 6.37 -12.72
CA HIS A 644 -24.69 6.47 -11.51
C HIS A 644 -23.28 7.02 -11.74
N LEU A 645 -22.62 7.30 -10.62
CA LEU A 645 -21.17 7.48 -10.53
C LEU A 645 -20.64 6.45 -9.52
N ASP A 646 -19.63 5.68 -9.92
CA ASP A 646 -19.14 4.53 -9.13
C ASP A 646 -18.43 4.95 -7.83
N ALA A 647 -17.82 6.13 -7.84
CA ALA A 647 -17.18 6.72 -6.68
C ALA A 647 -17.93 7.98 -6.24
N HIS A 648 -17.93 8.24 -4.95
CA HIS A 648 -18.55 9.44 -4.39
C HIS A 648 -17.80 10.69 -4.93
N PRO A 649 -18.51 11.73 -5.43
CA PRO A 649 -17.89 12.94 -5.97
C PRO A 649 -16.89 13.58 -5.02
N GLU A 650 -17.20 13.68 -3.73
CA GLU A 650 -16.23 14.21 -2.74
C GLU A 650 -14.96 13.37 -2.63
N VAL A 651 -15.03 12.05 -2.83
CA VAL A 651 -13.85 11.19 -2.81
C VAL A 651 -13.01 11.44 -4.05
N LEU A 652 -13.63 11.57 -5.23
CA LEU A 652 -12.95 11.91 -6.48
C LEU A 652 -12.34 13.33 -6.44
N LEU A 653 -13.06 14.29 -5.86
CA LEU A 653 -12.65 15.70 -5.78
C LEU A 653 -11.55 15.94 -4.72
N ASN A 654 -11.66 15.29 -3.55
CA ASN A 654 -10.77 15.56 -2.41
C ASN A 654 -9.65 14.54 -2.28
N SER A 655 -9.78 13.36 -2.87
CA SER A 655 -8.79 12.30 -2.73
C SER A 655 -8.17 11.96 -4.07
N ARG A 656 -6.83 12.05 -4.14
CA ARG A 656 -6.07 11.37 -5.20
C ARG A 656 -6.21 9.85 -5.15
N LYS A 657 -6.77 9.31 -4.06
CA LYS A 657 -6.82 7.88 -3.73
C LYS A 657 -7.69 7.05 -4.69
N GLN A 658 -8.46 7.69 -5.58
CA GLN A 658 -9.26 7.00 -6.61
C GLN A 658 -9.14 7.67 -7.99
N ALA A 659 -8.40 8.77 -8.10
CA ALA A 659 -8.28 9.49 -9.37
C ALA A 659 -7.47 8.71 -10.43
N GLY A 660 -6.57 7.81 -10.00
CA GLY A 660 -5.81 6.92 -10.88
C GLY A 660 -6.59 5.70 -11.37
N PHE A 661 -7.69 5.34 -10.71
CA PHE A 661 -8.49 4.17 -11.06
C PHE A 661 -9.37 4.45 -12.28
N ILE A 662 -9.06 3.84 -13.43
CA ILE A 662 -9.89 3.92 -14.63
C ILE A 662 -10.76 2.66 -14.77
N GLN A 663 -11.94 2.78 -15.37
CA GLN A 663 -12.83 1.64 -15.56
C GLN A 663 -12.57 0.99 -16.92
N GLY A 664 -12.50 -0.33 -16.91
CA GLY A 664 -12.37 -1.15 -18.11
C GLY A 664 -13.61 -2.02 -18.33
N THR A 665 -14.06 -2.14 -19.58
CA THR A 665 -15.11 -3.11 -19.97
C THR A 665 -14.72 -3.75 -21.30
N VAL A 666 -14.81 -5.07 -21.39
CA VAL A 666 -14.55 -5.86 -22.60
C VAL A 666 -15.85 -6.49 -23.06
N PHE A 667 -16.12 -6.41 -24.36
CA PHE A 667 -17.40 -6.77 -24.95
C PHE A 667 -17.29 -8.09 -25.72
N LEU A 668 -18.15 -9.04 -25.38
CA LEU A 668 -18.19 -10.37 -25.99
C LEU A 668 -19.34 -10.52 -26.99
N THR A 669 -20.20 -9.51 -27.07
CA THR A 669 -21.31 -9.38 -28.01
C THR A 669 -21.29 -7.96 -28.56
N ASP A 670 -21.83 -7.77 -29.77
CA ASP A 670 -22.01 -6.42 -30.32
C ASP A 670 -23.06 -5.67 -29.51
N GLU A 671 -22.80 -4.39 -29.23
CA GLU A 671 -23.79 -3.46 -28.71
C GLU A 671 -24.44 -2.65 -29.83
N ASP A 672 -25.62 -2.10 -29.55
CA ASP A 672 -26.27 -1.09 -30.37
C ASP A 672 -26.63 0.14 -29.52
N ASP A 673 -27.14 1.19 -30.16
CA ASP A 673 -27.51 2.44 -29.49
C ASP A 673 -28.65 2.26 -28.47
N ASN A 674 -29.42 1.18 -28.54
CA ASN A 674 -30.52 0.88 -27.63
C ASN A 674 -30.11 -0.05 -26.47
N ASN A 675 -28.92 -0.64 -26.53
CA ASN A 675 -28.44 -1.65 -25.58
C ASN A 675 -26.93 -1.57 -25.37
N CYS A 676 -26.47 -0.38 -25.03
CA CYS A 676 -25.10 -0.12 -24.65
C CYS A 676 -25.03 0.58 -23.27
N THR A 677 -23.86 1.06 -22.92
CA THR A 677 -23.71 2.01 -21.81
C THR A 677 -23.92 3.43 -22.33
N GLU A 678 -24.65 4.22 -21.55
CA GLU A 678 -24.73 5.67 -21.76
C GLU A 678 -23.69 6.37 -20.89
N LEU A 679 -23.06 7.41 -21.41
CA LEU A 679 -22.05 8.22 -20.71
C LEU A 679 -22.35 9.72 -20.83
N VAL A 680 -21.92 10.49 -19.84
CA VAL A 680 -21.79 11.95 -19.99
C VAL A 680 -20.30 12.31 -20.11
N LYS A 681 -19.84 12.51 -21.34
CA LYS A 681 -18.43 12.76 -21.68
C LYS A 681 -17.92 14.09 -21.12
N GLY A 682 -16.62 14.16 -20.83
CA GLY A 682 -15.96 15.40 -20.41
C GLY A 682 -16.08 15.74 -18.92
N PHE A 683 -16.76 14.91 -18.11
CA PHE A 683 -16.89 15.12 -16.65
C PHE A 683 -15.56 15.04 -15.89
N HIS A 684 -14.53 14.41 -16.47
CA HIS A 684 -13.18 14.37 -15.93
C HIS A 684 -12.45 15.70 -16.02
N LYS A 685 -12.96 16.66 -16.80
CA LYS A 685 -12.32 17.97 -16.97
C LYS A 685 -12.34 18.77 -15.66
N PRO A 686 -11.30 19.58 -15.39
CA PRO A 686 -11.23 20.39 -14.18
C PRO A 686 -12.49 21.22 -13.94
N GLY A 687 -13.05 21.12 -12.74
CA GLY A 687 -14.21 21.91 -12.31
C GLY A 687 -15.58 21.39 -12.76
N VAL A 688 -15.67 20.48 -13.75
CA VAL A 688 -16.96 20.00 -14.28
C VAL A 688 -17.72 19.16 -13.25
N LEU A 689 -17.10 18.09 -12.73
CA LEU A 689 -17.69 17.25 -11.68
C LEU A 689 -18.05 18.07 -10.43
N LYS A 690 -17.17 19.00 -10.03
CA LYS A 690 -17.40 19.87 -8.86
C LYS A 690 -18.60 20.79 -9.09
N GLY A 691 -18.67 21.45 -10.25
CA GLY A 691 -19.78 22.34 -10.60
C GLY A 691 -21.12 21.61 -10.56
N TRP A 692 -21.19 20.43 -11.20
CA TRP A 692 -22.40 19.61 -11.17
C TRP A 692 -22.77 19.18 -9.75
N TYR A 693 -21.80 18.71 -8.95
CA TYR A 693 -22.07 18.24 -7.60
C TYR A 693 -22.55 19.37 -6.67
N ASP A 694 -21.89 20.53 -6.72
CA ASP A 694 -22.24 21.69 -5.88
C ASP A 694 -23.62 22.25 -6.25
N GLU A 695 -23.94 22.37 -7.53
CA GLU A 695 -25.20 22.95 -8.00
C GLU A 695 -26.35 21.95 -7.91
N CYS A 696 -26.19 20.78 -8.54
CA CYS A 696 -27.29 19.86 -8.83
C CYS A 696 -27.52 18.86 -7.69
N VAL A 697 -26.56 18.67 -6.79
CA VAL A 697 -26.69 17.74 -5.66
C VAL A 697 -26.76 18.50 -4.34
N ILE A 698 -25.76 19.33 -4.02
CA ILE A 698 -25.73 20.08 -2.76
C ILE A 698 -26.74 21.24 -2.79
N GLY A 699 -26.67 22.10 -3.81
CA GLY A 699 -27.53 23.28 -3.95
C GLY A 699 -29.02 22.93 -4.04
N ALA A 700 -29.33 21.78 -4.64
CA ALA A 700 -30.70 21.24 -4.71
C ALA A 700 -31.16 20.54 -3.41
N GLY A 701 -30.32 20.44 -2.37
CA GLY A 701 -30.65 19.74 -1.13
C GLY A 701 -30.79 18.21 -1.29
N LEU A 702 -30.23 17.66 -2.37
CA LEU A 702 -30.28 16.23 -2.71
C LEU A 702 -29.08 15.44 -2.17
N ALA A 703 -28.10 16.14 -1.57
CA ALA A 703 -27.02 15.54 -0.81
C ALA A 703 -27.60 14.77 0.38
N LYS A 704 -27.80 13.46 0.20
CA LYS A 704 -28.26 12.58 1.28
C LYS A 704 -27.15 12.45 2.32
N ALA A 705 -27.50 12.36 3.60
CA ALA A 705 -26.56 12.23 4.73
C ALA A 705 -25.78 10.88 4.79
N TRP A 706 -25.69 10.14 3.67
CA TRP A 706 -25.04 8.83 3.61
C TRP A 706 -23.52 8.95 3.67
N VAL A 707 -22.92 7.90 4.22
CA VAL A 707 -21.49 7.78 4.55
C VAL A 707 -20.65 7.64 3.27
N SER A 708 -20.00 8.74 2.88
CA SER A 708 -18.65 8.95 2.30
C SER A 708 -17.93 7.94 1.38
N THR A 709 -18.48 6.81 0.90
CA THR A 709 -17.72 5.92 -0.02
C THR A 709 -18.53 5.21 -1.11
N ALA A 710 -19.86 5.20 -1.05
CA ALA A 710 -20.70 4.45 -1.99
C ALA A 710 -20.87 5.13 -3.36
N ALA A 711 -21.17 4.33 -4.38
CA ALA A 711 -21.65 4.80 -5.67
C ALA A 711 -22.90 5.67 -5.51
N ILE A 712 -23.01 6.75 -6.27
CA ILE A 712 -24.17 7.65 -6.26
C ILE A 712 -25.06 7.33 -7.44
N ARG A 713 -26.33 6.96 -7.18
CA ARG A 713 -27.37 6.92 -8.21
C ARG A 713 -27.72 8.33 -8.63
N ILE A 714 -27.67 8.59 -9.94
CA ILE A 714 -28.05 9.87 -10.53
C ILE A 714 -29.52 9.77 -10.91
N GLU A 715 -30.36 10.48 -10.16
CA GLU A 715 -31.80 10.59 -10.39
C GLU A 715 -32.09 11.72 -11.40
N ASP A 716 -33.22 11.68 -12.12
CA ASP A 716 -33.54 12.68 -13.16
C ASP A 716 -33.53 14.12 -12.61
N ARG A 717 -33.98 14.31 -11.35
CA ARG A 717 -33.92 15.60 -10.65
C ARG A 717 -32.51 16.13 -10.38
N MET A 718 -31.48 15.28 -10.44
CA MET A 718 -30.07 15.67 -10.30
C MET A 718 -29.44 16.04 -11.66
N PHE A 719 -30.14 15.79 -12.78
CA PHE A 719 -29.61 16.00 -14.12
C PHE A 719 -30.72 16.41 -15.10
N LEU A 720 -31.27 17.61 -14.87
CA LEU A 720 -32.31 18.22 -15.69
C LEU A 720 -31.81 18.61 -17.09
N PRO A 721 -32.70 18.88 -18.07
CA PRO A 721 -32.32 19.27 -19.44
C PRO A 721 -31.38 20.48 -19.53
N GLU A 722 -31.48 21.44 -18.62
CA GLU A 722 -30.57 22.57 -18.50
C GLU A 722 -29.15 22.15 -18.04
N HIS A 723 -29.06 21.12 -17.20
CA HIS A 723 -27.79 20.54 -16.78
C HIS A 723 -27.15 19.78 -17.94
N GLU A 724 -27.93 19.11 -18.81
CA GLU A 724 -27.40 18.47 -20.02
C GLU A 724 -26.72 19.48 -20.95
N LYS A 725 -27.31 20.68 -21.10
CA LYS A 725 -26.70 21.77 -21.89
C LYS A 725 -25.39 22.27 -21.30
N LYS A 726 -25.28 22.28 -19.97
CA LYS A 726 -24.13 22.81 -19.23
C LYS A 726 -22.99 21.80 -19.09
N TYR A 727 -23.31 20.56 -18.76
CA TYR A 727 -22.36 19.51 -18.37
C TYR A 727 -22.20 18.42 -19.44
N GLY A 728 -23.04 18.40 -20.46
CA GLY A 728 -23.09 17.36 -21.49
C GLY A 728 -24.32 16.48 -21.35
N LYS A 729 -24.79 15.91 -22.46
CA LYS A 729 -25.93 15.00 -22.50
C LYS A 729 -25.50 13.55 -22.27
N TRP A 730 -26.46 12.71 -21.89
CA TRP A 730 -26.28 11.26 -21.95
C TRP A 730 -26.16 10.80 -23.40
N GLU A 731 -25.06 10.13 -23.74
CA GLU A 731 -24.82 9.60 -25.07
C GLU A 731 -24.65 8.08 -25.02
N PRO A 732 -25.33 7.31 -25.89
CA PRO A 732 -25.03 5.90 -26.07
C PRO A 732 -23.61 5.75 -26.65
N VAL A 733 -22.85 4.80 -26.10
CA VAL A 733 -21.47 4.52 -26.52
C VAL A 733 -21.33 3.02 -26.80
N PRO A 734 -21.90 2.53 -27.91
CA PRO A 734 -21.86 1.11 -28.26
C PRO A 734 -20.44 0.67 -28.59
N VAL A 735 -20.12 -0.56 -28.20
CA VAL A 735 -18.85 -1.21 -28.50
C VAL A 735 -19.11 -2.52 -29.21
N MET A 736 -18.33 -2.77 -30.26
CA MET A 736 -18.41 -4.01 -31.01
C MET A 736 -17.72 -5.15 -30.25
N LYS A 737 -18.14 -6.37 -30.55
CA LYS A 737 -17.55 -7.61 -30.07
C LYS A 737 -16.03 -7.62 -30.24
N GLY A 738 -15.33 -8.02 -29.19
CA GLY A 738 -13.86 -8.01 -29.13
C GLY A 738 -13.23 -6.63 -28.94
N GLY A 739 -14.03 -5.58 -28.84
CA GLY A 739 -13.59 -4.26 -28.40
C GLY A 739 -13.51 -4.15 -26.87
N ALA A 740 -12.86 -3.08 -26.43
CA ALA A 740 -12.87 -2.65 -25.04
C ALA A 740 -13.20 -1.17 -24.93
N ARG A 741 -13.87 -0.78 -23.85
CA ARG A 741 -14.04 0.62 -23.45
C ARG A 741 -13.24 0.88 -22.20
N ILE A 742 -12.47 1.96 -22.21
CA ILE A 742 -11.78 2.50 -21.05
C ILE A 742 -12.40 3.86 -20.73
N SER A 743 -12.74 4.11 -19.48
CA SER A 743 -13.37 5.37 -19.03
C SER A 743 -12.78 5.89 -17.74
N MET A 744 -12.69 7.21 -17.61
CA MET A 744 -12.34 7.89 -16.37
C MET A 744 -13.40 7.68 -15.29
N PRO A 745 -13.02 7.54 -14.01
CA PRO A 745 -13.96 7.24 -12.93
C PRO A 745 -14.92 8.41 -12.62
N HIS A 746 -14.61 9.60 -13.16
CA HIS A 746 -15.38 10.82 -13.01
C HIS A 746 -16.63 10.86 -13.89
N LEU A 747 -16.74 9.97 -14.89
CA LEU A 747 -17.80 10.01 -15.88
C LEU A 747 -19.10 9.40 -15.31
N PRO A 748 -20.21 10.18 -15.25
CA PRO A 748 -21.53 9.64 -15.07
C PRO A 748 -21.82 8.60 -16.16
N HIS A 749 -22.30 7.44 -15.74
CA HIS A 749 -22.57 6.34 -16.65
C HIS A 749 -23.78 5.52 -16.24
N GLY A 750 -24.37 4.82 -17.21
CA GLY A 750 -25.55 4.01 -16.98
C GLY A 750 -25.84 3.04 -18.11
N ALA A 751 -27.01 2.45 -18.08
CA ALA A 751 -27.53 1.67 -19.20
C ALA A 751 -28.98 2.04 -19.47
N ILE A 752 -29.45 1.70 -20.66
CA ILE A 752 -30.82 1.98 -21.12
C ILE A 752 -31.81 1.08 -20.36
N LYS A 753 -33.07 1.54 -20.26
CA LYS A 753 -34.11 1.01 -19.34
C LYS A 753 -34.28 -0.51 -19.40
N ARG A 754 -34.37 -1.09 -20.60
CA ARG A 754 -34.54 -2.54 -20.78
C ARG A 754 -33.59 -3.05 -21.83
N ALA A 755 -33.11 -4.26 -21.59
CA ALA A 755 -32.28 -4.97 -22.54
C ALA A 755 -33.06 -5.31 -23.83
N THR A 756 -32.58 -4.87 -24.99
CA THR A 756 -33.16 -5.24 -26.30
C THR A 756 -32.42 -6.40 -26.96
N ILE A 757 -31.16 -6.62 -26.59
CA ILE A 757 -30.32 -7.72 -27.08
C ILE A 757 -29.53 -8.34 -25.92
N ASN A 758 -29.08 -9.58 -26.13
CA ASN A 758 -28.17 -10.23 -25.20
C ASN A 758 -26.83 -9.50 -25.17
N ARG A 759 -26.36 -9.15 -23.98
CA ARG A 759 -25.14 -8.37 -23.79
C ARG A 759 -24.23 -9.01 -22.76
N ARG A 760 -23.04 -9.43 -23.22
CA ARG A 760 -22.02 -10.07 -22.40
C ARG A 760 -20.79 -9.19 -22.27
N THR A 761 -20.42 -8.85 -21.04
CA THR A 761 -19.25 -8.01 -20.77
C THR A 761 -18.43 -8.51 -19.60
N ILE A 762 -17.11 -8.36 -19.71
CA ILE A 762 -16.14 -8.60 -18.63
C ILE A 762 -15.65 -7.23 -18.13
N PHE A 763 -15.40 -7.11 -16.82
CA PHE A 763 -14.88 -5.89 -16.19
C PHE A 763 -13.46 -6.12 -15.68
N PRO A 764 -12.44 -6.01 -16.55
CA PRO A 764 -11.05 -6.27 -16.19
C PRO A 764 -10.40 -5.05 -15.55
N TRP A 765 -10.83 -4.70 -14.34
CA TRP A 765 -10.27 -3.57 -13.62
C TRP A 765 -8.92 -3.91 -13.03
N TYR A 766 -8.01 -2.95 -13.08
CA TYR A 766 -6.73 -3.07 -12.39
C TYR A 766 -6.64 -2.05 -11.27
N VAL A 767 -6.16 -2.50 -10.11
CA VAL A 767 -5.83 -1.63 -8.99
C VAL A 767 -4.32 -1.50 -8.85
N ALA A 768 -3.85 -0.29 -8.62
CA ALA A 768 -2.45 -0.05 -8.34
C ALA A 768 -2.04 -0.61 -6.98
N VAL A 769 -0.78 -1.07 -6.90
CA VAL A 769 -0.13 -1.53 -5.66
C VAL A 769 1.09 -0.69 -5.35
N ASP A 770 1.31 -0.47 -4.05
CA ASP A 770 2.48 0.26 -3.57
C ASP A 770 3.78 -0.51 -3.84
N GLU A 771 4.92 0.18 -3.72
CA GLU A 771 6.23 -0.42 -4.02
C GLU A 771 6.54 -1.62 -3.11
N ALA A 772 6.05 -1.58 -1.87
CA ALA A 772 6.22 -2.63 -0.88
C ALA A 772 5.32 -3.86 -1.12
N HIS A 773 4.34 -3.77 -2.02
CA HIS A 773 3.32 -4.79 -2.26
C HIS A 773 2.54 -5.12 -0.99
N THR A 774 2.19 -4.09 -0.22
CA THR A 774 1.43 -4.20 1.02
C THR A 774 0.04 -3.61 0.92
N ALA A 775 -0.11 -2.47 0.23
CA ALA A 775 -1.37 -1.76 0.12
C ALA A 775 -1.79 -1.59 -1.34
N LEU A 776 -3.11 -1.55 -1.55
CA LEU A 776 -3.73 -1.13 -2.80
C LEU A 776 -3.91 0.39 -2.80
N GLU A 777 -4.04 0.99 -3.99
CA GLU A 777 -4.32 2.43 -4.14
C GLU A 777 -5.56 2.87 -3.34
N ASN A 778 -6.58 2.01 -3.32
CA ASN A 778 -7.74 2.16 -2.49
C ASN A 778 -7.64 1.29 -1.25
N LYS A 779 -7.40 1.90 -0.10
CA LYS A 779 -7.28 1.19 1.19
C LYS A 779 -8.54 0.41 1.58
N GLY A 780 -9.70 0.79 1.07
CA GLY A 780 -10.95 0.08 1.32
C GLY A 780 -11.11 -1.20 0.51
N SER A 781 -10.33 -1.41 -0.58
CA SER A 781 -10.51 -2.57 -1.46
C SER A 781 -9.71 -3.81 -1.03
N GLY A 782 -9.10 -3.74 0.15
CA GLY A 782 -8.24 -4.78 0.74
C GLY A 782 -6.75 -4.49 0.58
N THR A 783 -5.95 -5.54 0.77
CA THR A 783 -4.49 -5.55 0.65
C THR A 783 -4.04 -6.41 -0.53
N TRP A 784 -2.76 -6.25 -0.93
CA TRP A 784 -2.14 -7.13 -1.91
C TRP A 784 -2.29 -8.61 -1.54
N GLY A 785 -2.08 -8.95 -0.27
CA GLY A 785 -2.16 -10.32 0.23
C GLY A 785 -3.57 -10.91 0.18
N GLU A 786 -4.59 -10.10 0.43
CA GLU A 786 -5.99 -10.54 0.33
C GLU A 786 -6.41 -10.78 -1.12
N LEU A 787 -5.99 -9.93 -2.06
CA LEU A 787 -6.23 -10.17 -3.49
C LEU A 787 -5.46 -11.39 -4.00
N ALA A 788 -4.20 -11.57 -3.58
CA ALA A 788 -3.44 -12.78 -3.90
C ALA A 788 -4.15 -14.04 -3.40
N LEU A 789 -4.67 -14.01 -2.17
CA LEU A 789 -5.44 -15.12 -1.60
C LEU A 789 -6.75 -15.36 -2.36
N SER A 790 -7.43 -14.30 -2.78
CA SER A 790 -8.66 -14.34 -3.58
C SER A 790 -8.41 -15.00 -4.95
N HIS A 791 -7.37 -14.59 -5.69
CA HIS A 791 -6.96 -15.23 -6.94
C HIS A 791 -6.56 -16.69 -6.76
N MET A 792 -5.79 -16.99 -5.71
CA MET A 792 -5.34 -18.36 -5.40
C MET A 792 -6.50 -19.28 -5.01
N LYS A 793 -7.50 -18.78 -4.29
CA LYS A 793 -8.65 -19.57 -3.85
C LYS A 793 -9.83 -19.52 -4.83
N GLN A 794 -9.83 -18.60 -5.80
CA GLN A 794 -10.95 -18.30 -6.70
C GLN A 794 -12.26 -18.03 -5.93
N VAL A 795 -12.15 -17.19 -4.90
CA VAL A 795 -13.27 -16.68 -4.08
C VAL A 795 -13.31 -15.18 -4.19
N SER A 796 -14.50 -14.57 -4.05
CA SER A 796 -14.64 -13.12 -4.18
C SER A 796 -13.64 -12.38 -3.26
N PRO A 797 -13.17 -11.19 -3.67
CA PRO A 797 -12.40 -10.34 -2.79
C PRO A 797 -13.24 -9.96 -1.54
N PRO A 798 -12.60 -9.46 -0.47
CA PRO A 798 -13.36 -9.07 0.73
C PRO A 798 -14.28 -7.87 0.49
N GLU A 799 -13.92 -7.00 -0.46
CA GLU A 799 -14.59 -5.74 -0.74
C GLU A 799 -14.70 -5.53 -2.26
N THR A 800 -15.29 -4.43 -2.71
CA THR A 800 -15.23 -4.02 -4.13
C THR A 800 -13.95 -3.22 -4.44
N ALA A 801 -13.62 -3.05 -5.72
CA ALA A 801 -12.44 -2.27 -6.15
C ALA A 801 -12.46 -0.82 -5.62
N VAL A 802 -13.66 -0.25 -5.47
CA VAL A 802 -13.90 1.09 -4.90
C VAL A 802 -14.00 1.09 -3.37
N GLY A 803 -13.78 -0.06 -2.72
CA GLY A 803 -13.67 -0.20 -1.27
C GLY A 803 -15.01 -0.21 -0.53
N ASN A 804 -16.09 -0.52 -1.25
CA ASN A 804 -17.41 -0.71 -0.70
C ASN A 804 -17.68 -2.18 -0.42
N GLY A 805 -18.45 -2.40 0.65
CA GLY A 805 -19.07 -3.67 0.97
C GLY A 805 -19.77 -4.27 -0.24
N HIS A 806 -19.61 -5.57 -0.38
CA HIS A 806 -20.38 -6.40 -1.26
C HIS A 806 -21.89 -6.32 -0.91
N ARG A 807 -22.68 -5.57 -1.71
CA ARG A 807 -24.12 -5.39 -1.48
C ARG A 807 -24.91 -6.70 -1.49
N PHE A 808 -24.48 -7.65 -2.32
CA PHE A 808 -25.11 -8.95 -2.49
C PHE A 808 -24.26 -10.04 -1.83
N LYS A 809 -24.90 -11.10 -1.33
CA LYS A 809 -24.19 -12.27 -0.79
C LYS A 809 -23.52 -13.00 -1.95
N TYR A 810 -22.20 -13.10 -1.92
CA TYR A 810 -21.44 -13.88 -2.90
C TYR A 810 -21.12 -15.27 -2.34
N PRO A 811 -20.92 -16.28 -3.21
CA PRO A 811 -20.41 -17.56 -2.76
C PRO A 811 -19.06 -17.36 -2.06
N ASP A 812 -18.99 -17.75 -0.78
CA ASP A 812 -17.77 -17.80 0.02
C ASP A 812 -16.86 -18.98 -0.37
N THR A 813 -17.33 -19.81 -1.31
CA THR A 813 -16.64 -20.98 -1.81
C THR A 813 -16.37 -20.88 -3.30
N LYS A 814 -15.25 -21.47 -3.70
CA LYS A 814 -14.87 -21.63 -5.10
C LYS A 814 -15.97 -22.38 -5.86
N PHE A 815 -16.38 -21.82 -7.01
CA PHE A 815 -17.18 -22.56 -7.98
C PHE A 815 -16.42 -23.81 -8.43
N LYS A 816 -16.99 -25.00 -8.15
CA LYS A 816 -16.25 -26.27 -8.17
C LYS A 816 -15.46 -26.51 -9.45
N PRO A 817 -16.02 -26.25 -10.65
CA PRO A 817 -15.30 -26.53 -11.90
C PRO A 817 -14.39 -25.40 -12.36
N SER A 818 -14.34 -24.26 -11.66
CA SER A 818 -13.42 -23.17 -11.98
C SER A 818 -11.97 -23.67 -12.02
N CYS A 819 -11.27 -23.30 -13.09
CA CYS A 819 -9.89 -23.67 -13.36
C CYS A 819 -9.00 -22.42 -13.31
N GLN A 820 -7.74 -22.59 -12.93
CA GLN A 820 -6.78 -21.48 -12.86
C GLN A 820 -5.87 -21.47 -14.08
N LEU A 821 -5.82 -20.31 -14.75
CA LEU A 821 -4.78 -19.96 -15.70
C LEU A 821 -3.58 -19.47 -14.88
N MET A 822 -2.44 -20.16 -14.96
CA MET A 822 -1.26 -19.85 -14.13
C MET A 822 0.04 -20.05 -14.89
N GLY A 823 1.10 -19.30 -14.54
CA GLY A 823 2.44 -19.54 -15.07
C GLY A 823 2.47 -19.49 -16.60
N VAL A 824 1.71 -18.56 -17.17
CA VAL A 824 1.76 -18.28 -18.62
C VAL A 824 2.93 -17.36 -18.88
N THR A 825 3.01 -16.25 -18.14
CA THR A 825 4.03 -15.23 -18.29
C THR A 825 4.35 -14.61 -16.92
N PRO A 826 5.60 -14.15 -16.69
CA PRO A 826 5.94 -13.45 -15.45
C PRO A 826 5.03 -12.26 -15.17
N ILE A 827 4.76 -11.42 -16.17
CA ILE A 827 3.86 -10.26 -16.00
C ILE A 827 2.40 -10.68 -15.73
N GLY A 828 1.87 -11.72 -16.38
CA GLY A 828 0.52 -12.25 -16.11
C GLY A 828 0.39 -12.80 -14.70
N ASP A 829 1.42 -13.47 -14.19
CA ASP A 829 1.50 -13.90 -12.79
C ASP A 829 1.55 -12.71 -11.82
N ALA A 830 2.19 -11.59 -12.19
CA ALA A 830 2.18 -10.37 -11.38
C ALA A 830 0.78 -9.72 -11.36
N LEU A 831 0.09 -9.68 -12.50
CA LEU A 831 -1.27 -9.16 -12.61
C LEU A 831 -2.29 -9.97 -11.81
N THR A 832 -2.05 -11.26 -11.60
CA THR A 832 -2.87 -12.14 -10.74
C THR A 832 -2.30 -12.31 -9.33
N ALA A 833 -1.38 -11.42 -8.92
CA ALA A 833 -0.78 -11.35 -7.59
C ALA A 833 -0.04 -12.62 -7.13
N ARG A 834 0.45 -13.44 -8.08
CA ARG A 834 1.28 -14.62 -7.81
C ARG A 834 2.77 -14.29 -7.75
N ARG A 835 3.18 -13.24 -8.47
CA ARG A 835 4.52 -12.66 -8.42
C ARG A 835 4.45 -11.21 -7.97
N ARG A 836 5.59 -10.70 -7.49
CA ARG A 836 5.76 -9.27 -7.19
C ARG A 836 6.41 -8.59 -8.37
N TYR A 837 6.14 -7.30 -8.54
CA TYR A 837 6.78 -6.47 -9.56
C TYR A 837 8.30 -6.38 -9.38
N VAL A 838 8.83 -6.61 -8.18
CA VAL A 838 10.30 -6.64 -7.94
C VAL A 838 10.99 -7.92 -8.43
N ASP A 839 10.23 -8.90 -8.94
CA ASP A 839 10.79 -10.10 -9.57
C ASP A 839 11.51 -9.72 -10.87
N ASN A 840 12.73 -10.24 -11.06
CA ASN A 840 13.57 -9.92 -12.22
C ASN A 840 12.92 -10.32 -13.55
N GLU A 841 12.16 -11.42 -13.59
CA GLU A 841 11.47 -11.85 -14.80
C GLU A 841 10.31 -10.89 -15.13
N VAL A 842 9.64 -10.36 -14.11
CA VAL A 842 8.60 -9.32 -14.28
C VAL A 842 9.24 -8.01 -14.74
N GLN A 843 10.38 -7.60 -14.18
CA GLN A 843 11.10 -6.40 -14.60
C GLN A 843 11.58 -6.49 -16.06
N ARG A 844 12.03 -7.66 -16.52
CA ARG A 844 12.36 -7.91 -17.92
C ARG A 844 11.14 -7.72 -18.82
N ASP A 845 10.02 -8.33 -18.46
CA ASP A 845 8.77 -8.24 -19.22
C ASP A 845 8.28 -6.78 -19.31
N LEU A 846 8.38 -6.01 -18.22
CA LEU A 846 8.03 -4.58 -18.19
C LEU A 846 8.92 -3.74 -19.10
N ALA A 847 10.24 -4.01 -19.10
CA ALA A 847 11.19 -3.29 -19.94
C ALA A 847 10.89 -3.47 -21.44
N ILE A 848 10.23 -4.56 -21.83
CA ILE A 848 9.79 -4.81 -23.20
C ILE A 848 8.39 -4.21 -23.43
N LEU A 849 7.39 -4.60 -22.64
CA LEU A 849 5.99 -4.18 -22.86
C LEU A 849 5.76 -2.68 -22.70
N LEU A 850 6.47 -2.05 -21.77
CA LEU A 850 6.30 -0.64 -21.43
C LEU A 850 7.55 0.19 -21.81
N GLY A 851 8.46 -0.40 -22.58
CA GLY A 851 9.67 0.23 -23.11
C GLY A 851 9.46 0.90 -24.46
N ASN A 852 10.57 1.33 -25.07
CA ASN A 852 10.56 2.09 -26.33
C ASN A 852 10.73 1.21 -27.60
N ASP A 853 10.93 -0.09 -27.46
CA ASP A 853 11.15 -1.00 -28.59
C ASP A 853 9.82 -1.60 -29.08
N TYR A 854 9.28 -1.01 -30.16
CA TYR A 854 8.02 -1.45 -30.76
C TYR A 854 8.06 -2.89 -31.30
N GLU A 855 9.19 -3.33 -31.88
CA GLU A 855 9.25 -4.66 -32.48
C GLU A 855 9.31 -5.74 -31.39
N ALA A 856 10.08 -5.49 -30.32
CA ALA A 856 10.09 -6.36 -29.14
C ALA A 856 8.71 -6.40 -28.45
N PHE A 857 8.03 -5.25 -28.36
CA PHE A 857 6.64 -5.17 -27.89
C PHE A 857 5.71 -6.06 -28.71
N CYS A 858 5.72 -5.93 -30.04
CA CYS A 858 4.89 -6.74 -30.95
C CYS A 858 5.16 -8.24 -30.79
N ALA A 859 6.43 -8.65 -30.79
CA ALA A 859 6.82 -10.05 -30.65
C ALA A 859 6.31 -10.65 -29.34
N MET A 860 6.50 -9.94 -28.23
CA MET A 860 6.06 -10.38 -26.92
C MET A 860 4.53 -10.48 -26.81
N VAL A 861 3.78 -9.51 -27.34
CA VAL A 861 2.30 -9.55 -27.35
C VAL A 861 1.80 -10.78 -28.11
N LEU A 862 2.36 -11.08 -29.28
CA LEU A 862 1.98 -12.24 -30.09
C LEU A 862 2.31 -13.57 -29.40
N GLU A 863 3.51 -13.71 -28.86
CA GLU A 863 3.96 -14.91 -28.12
C GLU A 863 3.10 -15.17 -26.87
N HIS A 864 2.84 -14.13 -26.09
CA HIS A 864 1.98 -14.20 -24.91
C HIS A 864 0.56 -14.63 -25.27
N ARG A 865 -0.06 -14.01 -26.28
CA ARG A 865 -1.42 -14.37 -26.70
C ARG A 865 -1.52 -15.80 -27.24
N ALA A 866 -0.50 -16.26 -27.96
CA ALA A 866 -0.43 -17.66 -28.41
C ALA A 866 -0.39 -18.62 -27.22
N THR A 867 0.45 -18.32 -26.22
CA THR A 867 0.60 -19.13 -24.99
C THR A 867 -0.67 -19.13 -24.15
N LEU A 868 -1.26 -17.95 -23.93
CA LEU A 868 -2.55 -17.78 -23.24
C LEU A 868 -3.64 -18.61 -23.91
N SER A 869 -3.76 -18.51 -25.24
CA SER A 869 -4.80 -19.20 -26.01
C SER A 869 -4.67 -20.72 -25.93
N ALA A 870 -3.45 -21.24 -26.07
CA ALA A 870 -3.18 -22.67 -25.99
C ALA A 870 -3.56 -23.22 -24.60
N LYS A 871 -3.15 -22.53 -23.53
CA LYS A 871 -3.44 -22.96 -22.16
C LYS A 871 -4.92 -22.85 -21.81
N ALA A 872 -5.58 -21.76 -22.21
CA ALA A 872 -7.00 -21.57 -21.95
C ALA A 872 -7.86 -22.65 -22.62
N ARG A 873 -7.54 -23.04 -23.87
CA ARG A 873 -8.20 -24.17 -24.55
C ARG A 873 -8.17 -25.44 -23.68
N ASP A 874 -7.00 -25.79 -23.16
CA ASP A 874 -6.83 -27.01 -22.37
C ASP A 874 -7.60 -26.91 -21.04
N LEU A 875 -7.64 -25.72 -20.43
CA LEU A 875 -8.43 -25.46 -19.23
C LEU A 875 -9.94 -25.52 -19.48
N PHE A 876 -10.45 -25.02 -20.61
CA PHE A 876 -11.88 -25.14 -20.95
C PHE A 876 -12.31 -26.61 -21.04
N ARG A 877 -11.46 -27.46 -21.65
CA ARG A 877 -11.70 -28.91 -21.70
C ARG A 877 -11.69 -29.54 -20.30
N LEU A 878 -10.78 -29.11 -19.43
CA LEU A 878 -10.71 -29.60 -18.05
C LEU A 878 -11.92 -29.13 -17.21
N GLN A 879 -12.36 -27.89 -17.40
CA GLN A 879 -13.52 -27.31 -16.72
C GLN A 879 -14.78 -28.13 -17.01
N LEU A 880 -15.05 -28.44 -18.28
CA LEU A 880 -16.19 -29.30 -18.67
C LEU A 880 -16.12 -30.70 -18.04
N LYS A 881 -14.94 -31.33 -18.00
CA LYS A 881 -14.76 -32.64 -17.33
C LYS A 881 -14.98 -32.55 -15.82
N THR A 882 -14.56 -31.44 -15.22
CA THR A 882 -14.72 -31.21 -13.78
C THR A 882 -16.18 -30.94 -13.43
N ASP A 883 -16.92 -30.28 -14.32
CA ASP A 883 -18.35 -30.07 -14.21
C ASP A 883 -19.13 -31.39 -14.19
N ASP A 884 -18.88 -32.26 -15.19
CA ASP A 884 -19.45 -33.59 -15.28
C ASP A 884 -19.23 -34.40 -14.00
N ARG A 885 -18.03 -34.30 -13.42
CA ARG A 885 -17.67 -34.99 -12.16
C ARG A 885 -18.37 -34.38 -10.94
N ALA A 886 -18.46 -33.06 -10.88
CA ALA A 886 -19.00 -32.35 -9.72
C ALA A 886 -20.52 -32.45 -9.62
N TYR A 887 -21.22 -32.39 -10.76
CA TYR A 887 -22.68 -32.27 -10.80
C TYR A 887 -23.41 -33.48 -11.43
N GLY A 888 -22.70 -34.45 -12.00
CA GLY A 888 -23.30 -35.67 -12.53
C GLY A 888 -24.34 -35.39 -13.60
N SER A 889 -25.59 -35.84 -13.40
CA SER A 889 -26.71 -35.57 -14.33
C SER A 889 -27.13 -34.10 -14.41
N LYS A 890 -26.78 -33.28 -13.40
CA LYS A 890 -27.06 -31.83 -13.35
C LYS A 890 -25.98 -30.98 -14.01
N SER A 891 -24.93 -31.60 -14.54
CA SER A 891 -23.89 -30.91 -15.31
C SER A 891 -24.49 -30.18 -16.53
N PHE A 892 -23.84 -29.10 -16.95
CA PHE A 892 -24.28 -28.28 -18.06
C PHE A 892 -24.37 -29.09 -19.37
N ARG A 893 -23.33 -29.88 -19.67
CA ARG A 893 -23.26 -30.67 -20.92
C ARG A 893 -24.41 -31.67 -21.01
N ARG A 894 -24.76 -32.35 -19.91
CA ARG A 894 -25.82 -33.37 -19.90
C ARG A 894 -27.21 -32.74 -19.93
N SER A 895 -27.41 -31.65 -19.20
CA SER A 895 -28.67 -30.91 -19.18
C SER A 895 -29.01 -30.32 -20.55
N ARG A 896 -28.02 -29.83 -21.30
CA ARG A 896 -28.22 -29.30 -22.67
C ARG A 896 -28.77 -30.35 -23.65
N HIS A 897 -28.46 -31.63 -23.42
CA HIS A 897 -28.96 -32.74 -24.24
C HIS A 897 -30.26 -33.36 -23.70
N ASN A 898 -30.73 -32.94 -22.52
CA ASN A 898 -31.96 -33.45 -21.92
C ASN A 898 -32.76 -32.32 -21.22
N PRO A 899 -33.59 -31.57 -21.98
CA PRO A 899 -34.35 -30.42 -21.45
C PRO A 899 -35.28 -30.76 -20.28
N ALA A 900 -35.72 -32.02 -20.16
CA ALA A 900 -36.60 -32.47 -19.09
C ALA A 900 -35.99 -32.33 -17.67
N HIS A 901 -34.69 -32.04 -17.55
CA HIS A 901 -34.03 -31.80 -16.27
C HIS A 901 -33.92 -30.31 -15.88
N GLN A 902 -34.32 -29.36 -16.71
CA GLN A 902 -34.17 -27.92 -16.41
C GLN A 902 -35.14 -27.41 -15.32
N ASP A 903 -36.29 -28.06 -15.11
CA ASP A 903 -37.33 -27.57 -14.19
C ASP A 903 -37.22 -28.09 -12.75
N ASN A 904 -36.31 -29.04 -12.46
CA ASN A 904 -36.14 -29.60 -11.13
C ASN A 904 -34.99 -28.91 -10.37
N ALA A 905 -35.21 -27.66 -9.95
CA ALA A 905 -34.37 -27.06 -8.90
C ALA A 905 -34.41 -27.98 -7.67
N ASP A 906 -33.26 -28.19 -7.00
CA ASP A 906 -33.16 -29.12 -5.87
C ASP A 906 -34.24 -28.84 -4.81
N PRO A 907 -35.26 -29.70 -4.67
CA PRO A 907 -36.42 -29.42 -3.82
C PRO A 907 -36.05 -29.42 -2.33
N GLU A 908 -34.92 -30.01 -1.95
CA GLU A 908 -34.44 -30.10 -0.57
C GLU A 908 -33.81 -28.79 -0.03
N ASN A 909 -33.57 -27.78 -0.87
CA ASN A 909 -33.04 -26.46 -0.44
C ASN A 909 -34.05 -25.30 -0.63
N ALA A 910 -35.34 -25.64 -0.73
CA ALA A 910 -36.44 -24.68 -0.82
C ALA A 910 -37.03 -24.28 0.55
N GLU A 911 -36.43 -24.70 1.67
CA GLU A 911 -36.72 -24.06 2.96
C GLU A 911 -36.22 -22.61 2.87
N GLU A 912 -37.18 -21.69 2.74
CA GLU A 912 -36.94 -20.25 2.76
C GLU A 912 -36.10 -19.92 3.99
N ASP A 913 -34.88 -19.40 3.78
CA ASP A 913 -34.07 -18.85 4.87
C ASP A 913 -34.87 -17.71 5.53
N PRO A 914 -35.42 -17.90 6.75
CA PRO A 914 -36.33 -16.93 7.37
C PRO A 914 -35.65 -15.60 7.69
N THR A 915 -34.32 -15.55 7.57
CA THR A 915 -33.51 -14.36 7.85
C THR A 915 -33.40 -13.43 6.64
N CYS A 916 -33.80 -13.84 5.44
CA CYS A 916 -33.85 -12.98 4.26
C CYS A 916 -35.17 -12.20 4.18
N LYS A 917 -35.45 -11.36 5.20
CA LYS A 917 -36.52 -10.36 5.14
C LYS A 917 -35.96 -9.03 4.67
N TYR A 918 -35.59 -8.94 3.40
CA TYR A 918 -35.47 -7.63 2.76
C TYR A 918 -36.86 -7.25 2.25
N ARG A 919 -37.47 -6.26 2.93
CA ARG A 919 -38.75 -5.69 2.52
C ARG A 919 -38.45 -4.61 1.48
N PRO A 920 -38.96 -4.68 0.25
CA PRO A 920 -38.92 -3.55 -0.66
C PRO A 920 -39.88 -2.51 -0.08
N GLU A 921 -39.36 -1.50 0.61
CA GLU A 921 -40.13 -0.29 0.90
C GLU A 921 -39.81 0.72 -0.21
N ASP A 922 -40.88 1.21 -0.83
CA ASP A 922 -41.00 2.36 -1.74
C ASP A 922 -40.72 2.15 -3.24
N GLU A 923 -41.32 1.12 -3.85
CA GLU A 923 -41.81 1.23 -5.23
C GLU A 923 -43.33 1.53 -5.19
N GLU A 924 -43.67 2.80 -4.93
CA GLU A 924 -44.97 3.30 -5.37
C GLU A 924 -44.91 3.41 -6.90
N ASP A 925 -45.62 2.49 -7.57
CA ASP A 925 -45.97 2.54 -8.97
C ASP A 925 -46.57 3.93 -9.28
N ILE A 926 -45.78 4.81 -9.90
CA ILE A 926 -46.31 5.93 -10.67
C ILE A 926 -46.92 5.32 -11.94
N SER A 927 -48.17 4.87 -11.81
CA SER A 927 -49.04 4.57 -12.94
C SER A 927 -49.38 5.88 -13.64
N ASP A 928 -48.82 6.01 -14.84
CA ASP A 928 -49.10 7.06 -15.81
C ASP A 928 -50.46 6.76 -16.46
N ASP A 929 -51.55 7.07 -15.76
CA ASP A 929 -52.89 7.14 -16.36
C ASP A 929 -53.28 8.61 -16.53
N GLY A 930 -53.02 9.14 -17.72
CA GLY A 930 -53.63 10.38 -18.15
C GLY A 930 -55.11 10.18 -18.44
N ASN A 931 -56.00 11.00 -17.86
CA ASN A 931 -57.07 11.67 -18.61
C ASN A 931 -57.82 12.76 -17.83
N THR A 932 -57.95 13.92 -18.49
CA THR A 932 -59.12 14.83 -18.58
C THR A 932 -59.80 15.43 -17.34
N SER A 933 -59.83 16.77 -17.42
CA SER A 933 -60.99 17.68 -17.25
C SER A 933 -61.52 17.98 -15.86
N GLY A 934 -61.38 19.26 -15.49
CA GLY A 934 -62.53 20.13 -15.21
C GLY A 934 -62.95 20.25 -13.75
N GLY A 935 -63.24 21.49 -13.35
CA GLY A 935 -64.23 21.78 -12.31
C GLY A 935 -63.71 22.56 -11.13
N ASP A 936 -64.21 23.80 -11.04
CA ASP A 936 -64.20 24.70 -9.91
C ASP A 936 -64.81 24.08 -8.63
N ASP A 937 -64.34 24.50 -7.45
CA ASP A 937 -65.10 24.77 -6.20
C ASP A 937 -64.07 25.05 -5.08
N GLU A 938 -63.92 26.27 -4.57
CA GLU A 938 -64.70 26.89 -3.47
C GLU A 938 -64.94 25.97 -2.24
N GLY A 939 -64.56 26.45 -1.05
CA GLY A 939 -64.95 25.85 0.23
C GLY A 939 -63.77 25.62 1.19
N SER A 940 -63.24 26.61 1.91
CA SER A 940 -63.82 27.21 3.12
C SER A 940 -63.53 26.42 4.41
N VAL A 941 -62.97 27.14 5.40
CA VAL A 941 -63.47 27.22 6.80
C VAL A 941 -62.84 26.26 7.84
N ASP A 942 -62.12 26.93 8.77
CA ASP A 942 -62.11 26.76 10.23
C ASP A 942 -61.47 25.52 10.85
N GLU A 943 -60.90 25.55 12.06
CA GLU A 943 -60.53 26.55 13.07
C GLU A 943 -59.85 25.69 14.18
N VAL A 944 -59.32 26.37 15.20
CA VAL A 944 -59.17 25.90 16.59
C VAL A 944 -57.95 25.02 16.87
N SER A 945 -57.15 25.24 17.93
CA SER A 945 -56.85 26.37 18.82
C SER A 945 -55.76 25.85 19.79
N ASP A 946 -55.14 26.80 20.49
CA ASP A 946 -54.56 26.70 21.84
C ASP A 946 -53.33 25.76 22.04
N ASP A 947 -52.28 26.10 22.80
CA ASP A 947 -52.23 27.09 23.87
C ASP A 947 -50.79 27.52 24.21
N ALA A 948 -50.76 28.73 24.79
CA ALA A 948 -49.75 29.51 25.50
C ALA A 948 -48.46 28.86 26.07
N SER A 949 -47.34 29.58 25.94
CA SER A 949 -46.80 30.48 27.00
C SER A 949 -45.32 30.80 26.68
N ASP A 950 -44.98 32.03 26.29
CA ASP A 950 -44.84 33.24 27.12
C ASP A 950 -43.45 33.38 27.76
N THR A 951 -42.73 34.39 27.26
CA THR A 951 -41.97 35.44 27.99
C THR A 951 -40.56 35.66 27.43
N GLY A 952 -40.26 36.92 27.06
CA GLY A 952 -38.89 37.40 27.00
C GLY A 952 -38.55 38.42 25.91
N GLU A 953 -39.19 39.59 25.97
CA GLU A 953 -39.07 40.77 25.11
C GLU A 953 -37.67 41.42 24.98
N ASN A 954 -37.61 42.29 23.95
CA ASN A 954 -36.77 43.47 23.69
C ASN A 954 -35.49 43.22 22.87
N ALA A 955 -35.49 43.43 21.53
CA ALA A 955 -35.70 44.68 20.75
C ALA A 955 -34.58 45.69 20.93
N GLU A 956 -33.81 45.91 19.86
CA GLU A 956 -33.53 47.22 19.24
C GLU A 956 -32.45 47.05 18.15
N ASP A 957 -32.88 47.03 16.89
CA ASP A 957 -32.12 47.55 15.75
C ASP A 957 -32.21 49.09 15.80
N PRO A 958 -31.20 49.85 15.32
CA PRO A 958 -31.30 50.30 13.91
C PRO A 958 -29.98 50.54 13.16
N VAL A 959 -30.01 50.19 11.86
CA VAL A 959 -29.76 51.08 10.69
C VAL A 959 -28.34 51.62 10.41
N SER A 960 -27.83 51.20 9.24
CA SER A 960 -26.98 51.87 8.23
C SER A 960 -25.80 52.78 8.62
N GLU A 961 -24.60 52.41 8.16
CA GLU A 961 -23.91 52.99 6.98
C GLU A 961 -22.81 52.04 6.51
#